data_AF-A0A834P1B9-F1
#
_entry.id   AF-A0A834P1B9-F1
#
_cell.length_a   1.000
_cell.length_b   1.000
_cell.length_c   1.000
_cell.angle_alpha   90.00
_cell.angle_beta   90.00
_cell.angle_gamma   90.00
#
_symmetry.space_group_name_H-M   'P 1'
#
loop_
_entity.id
_entity.type
_entity.pdbx_description
1 polymer ?
#
loop_
_entity_poly.entity_id
_entity_poly.type
_entity_poly.pdbx_seq_one_letter_code
_entity_poly.pdbx_strand_id
1 'polypeptide(L)'
;MDEYDYDRRGRSAGAGRRAGKPRDPEEEDDFDIREKNMGGHTGTLQRLDSIQDPEKRYALKEVIGSGVCGDVYEAIDQQAGSKKVAIKIQKLTPETQALIVEEYRVLRDFAGHPNLPDFYGIYRRRSGKKTEYDQIWFVMELCEGGSVMDLVRGLIASNKKMREEHIAYILKEVIKALIHLHENNVIHRDVRGSNILLTKEGEIRLVDFGLSRMIKGELGKRNSCIGSPNWMAPEVVTSKAGGSDSGYGSRADVWAIGITAIELADGRPPFQDMHPTRALFQIVRNPPPTLYRQSNWSQNFNDFISECLEKNPDNRPFMAEIIEHPFLAELPENDYLLTQEIKALAMDVLEKGKAGRQPEAIVRKNLLKTHQTNPPEAMFTEDLAALEVLTEDAILDELQDRLQQGHFHTFVGDVLLILNPNERYDIYGAQDHTKYQCKSRSDNAPHVYSVADSAYQDVLHNEEPQHILFAGESNSGKTTNMLHAIEHLMFLGKASTRSLQDTGARLMKALKVIHVFSNAATPLNPNSTRCVLQTQTTYGSSGKASGAIFWLYQLEKWRVSTRDRNQSNFHIFYYLYDGLDAAGKLRQYYLPTGRRMRYLRISEKGNERKRSFKVRNDPDGNVTRFGVMKENLKIMEMEEYCETMWKILAAILLLGEIRFVEDSNGEAEMDSNETANRVCFSSSHNISLRSHLEISVAELLEVDAKKFSWALINYCLIRKGAAVRKKHSCEEAKEARDVLANTIYQRLVDWLINTMNHKFTVTRTLL
;
A
#
# COMPACT_ATOMS: atom_id res chain seq x y z
N MET A 1 3.77 39.02 -41.74
CA MET A 1 2.38 38.85 -42.18
C MET A 1 1.83 37.63 -41.45
N ASP A 2 1.43 37.70 -40.18
CA ASP A 2 1.26 38.78 -39.20
C ASP A 2 1.78 38.19 -37.86
N GLU A 3 2.89 38.67 -37.28
CA GLU A 3 3.02 39.75 -36.26
C GLU A 3 2.10 39.54 -35.03
N TYR A 4 2.60 39.44 -33.80
CA TYR A 4 3.40 40.45 -33.10
C TYR A 4 4.46 39.90 -32.12
N ASP A 5 5.50 40.72 -31.98
CA ASP A 5 6.79 40.54 -31.33
C ASP A 5 6.99 41.65 -30.25
N TYR A 6 7.98 41.46 -29.37
CA TYR A 6 8.60 42.44 -28.45
C TYR A 6 7.75 43.05 -27.29
N ASP A 7 8.27 43.41 -26.11
CA ASP A 7 9.61 43.94 -25.84
C ASP A 7 10.03 43.89 -24.36
N ARG A 8 11.34 43.80 -24.16
CA ARG A 8 12.07 44.10 -22.92
C ARG A 8 12.20 45.61 -22.76
N ARG A 9 12.01 46.15 -21.56
CA ARG A 9 12.71 47.39 -21.14
C ARG A 9 13.21 47.29 -19.71
N GLY A 10 14.53 47.25 -19.58
CA GLY A 10 15.22 47.64 -18.35
C GLY A 10 15.36 49.16 -18.27
N ARG A 11 15.24 49.70 -17.06
CA ARG A 11 15.89 50.94 -16.64
C ARG A 11 16.43 50.76 -15.22
N SER A 12 17.73 50.97 -15.09
CA SER A 12 18.47 51.13 -13.85
C SER A 12 18.35 52.57 -13.35
N ALA A 13 18.24 52.74 -12.03
CA ALA A 13 18.86 53.83 -11.26
C ALA A 13 18.76 53.46 -9.78
N GLY A 14 19.92 53.31 -9.12
CA GLY A 14 20.01 52.94 -7.72
C GLY A 14 20.00 54.14 -6.78
N ALA A 15 19.62 53.88 -5.53
CA ALA A 15 20.13 54.55 -4.33
C ALA A 15 19.86 53.62 -3.14
N GLY A 16 20.92 53.24 -2.43
CA GLY A 16 20.89 52.12 -1.49
C GLY A 16 20.35 52.43 -0.10
N ARG A 17 20.18 51.35 0.69
CA ARG A 17 20.54 51.24 2.11
C ARG A 17 20.39 49.78 2.58
N ARG A 18 21.16 49.45 3.61
CA ARG A 18 21.53 48.12 4.12
C ARG A 18 20.38 47.33 4.77
N ALA A 19 20.47 46.01 4.61
CA ALA A 19 20.26 44.90 5.56
C ALA A 19 18.99 44.84 6.44
N GLY A 20 18.27 43.72 6.32
CA GLY A 20 17.35 43.20 7.35
C GLY A 20 16.62 41.93 6.90
N LYS A 21 16.82 40.82 7.64
CA LYS A 21 16.07 39.55 7.51
C LYS A 21 14.56 39.78 7.76
N PRO A 22 13.63 39.05 7.12
CA PRO A 22 12.25 38.97 7.60
C PRO A 22 12.15 37.99 8.78
N ARG A 23 11.49 38.43 9.84
CA ARG A 23 11.04 37.66 11.01
C ARG A 23 9.65 37.09 10.74
N ASP A 24 9.39 35.94 11.36
CA ASP A 24 8.07 35.31 11.50
C ASP A 24 7.05 36.26 12.16
N PRO A 25 5.75 36.19 11.81
CA PRO A 25 4.70 36.86 12.56
C PRO A 25 4.29 36.02 13.78
N GLU A 26 4.54 36.58 14.96
CA GLU A 26 3.91 36.21 16.23
C GLU A 26 2.45 36.69 16.22
N GLU A 27 1.50 35.77 16.36
CA GLU A 27 0.10 36.06 16.72
C GLU A 27 -0.08 35.80 18.22
N GLU A 28 0.08 36.84 19.03
CA GLU A 28 -0.50 36.96 20.37
C GLU A 28 -1.37 38.23 20.42
N ASP A 29 -2.40 38.18 21.26
CA ASP A 29 -3.32 39.25 21.67
C ASP A 29 -4.49 39.64 20.75
N ASP A 30 -5.59 38.85 20.79
CA ASP A 30 -6.94 39.43 20.79
C ASP A 30 -7.99 38.47 21.40
N PHE A 31 -8.00 38.28 22.72
CA PHE A 31 -9.13 37.68 23.45
C PHE A 31 -9.25 38.28 24.85
N ASP A 32 -9.51 39.59 24.91
CA ASP A 32 -10.18 40.17 26.05
C ASP A 32 -11.14 41.27 25.58
N ILE A 33 -12.29 41.41 26.24
CA ILE A 33 -13.47 42.22 25.86
C ILE A 33 -14.53 41.46 25.02
N ARG A 34 -15.32 40.61 25.69
CA ARG A 34 -16.80 40.53 25.56
C ARG A 34 -17.41 39.48 26.51
N GLU A 35 -17.24 39.65 27.82
CA GLU A 35 -18.14 39.05 28.82
C GLU A 35 -18.65 40.12 29.79
N LYS A 36 -19.59 40.93 29.31
CA LYS A 36 -20.60 41.57 30.15
C LYS A 36 -21.94 41.45 29.45
N ASN A 37 -22.89 40.84 30.17
CA ASN A 37 -24.31 40.65 29.83
C ASN A 37 -24.65 39.42 28.98
N MET A 38 -24.76 38.26 29.65
CA MET A 38 -25.90 37.36 29.56
C MET A 38 -25.84 36.42 30.77
N GLY A 39 -26.76 36.61 31.72
CA GLY A 39 -26.81 35.87 32.98
C GLY A 39 -27.53 34.53 32.84
N GLY A 40 -26.98 33.52 33.52
CA GLY A 40 -27.66 32.27 33.86
C GLY A 40 -26.92 31.02 33.40
N HIS A 41 -26.38 30.25 34.37
CA HIS A 41 -25.83 28.88 34.26
C HIS A 41 -24.29 28.68 34.34
N THR A 42 -23.55 29.54 35.05
CA THR A 42 -22.13 29.33 35.41
C THR A 42 -21.92 29.07 36.90
N GLY A 43 -22.67 28.11 37.48
CA GLY A 43 -22.73 27.91 38.93
C GLY A 43 -21.82 26.84 39.55
N THR A 44 -21.11 25.98 38.78
CA THR A 44 -20.63 24.70 39.37
C THR A 44 -19.10 24.53 39.48
N LEU A 45 -18.26 25.50 39.08
CA LEU A 45 -16.80 25.26 38.94
C LEU A 45 -15.84 26.24 39.61
N GLN A 46 -16.31 27.12 40.49
CA GLN A 46 -15.43 28.02 41.27
C GLN A 46 -14.60 27.34 42.38
N ARG A 47 -14.46 26.00 42.42
CA ARG A 47 -13.87 25.32 43.60
C ARG A 47 -12.94 24.12 43.34
N LEU A 48 -12.25 24.04 42.18
CA LEU A 48 -11.10 23.10 42.03
C LEU A 48 -9.97 23.41 43.04
N ASP A 49 -9.87 24.64 43.54
CA ASP A 49 -8.84 25.07 44.50
C ASP A 49 -9.16 24.70 45.96
N SER A 50 -10.41 24.37 46.27
CA SER A 50 -10.86 23.96 47.62
C SER A 50 -10.88 22.43 47.82
N ILE A 51 -10.42 21.67 46.83
CA ILE A 51 -10.38 20.20 46.90
C ILE A 51 -9.28 19.78 47.86
N GLN A 52 -9.58 18.81 48.72
CA GLN A 52 -8.66 18.30 49.74
C GLN A 52 -7.52 17.48 49.13
N ASP A 53 -6.38 17.45 49.82
CA ASP A 53 -5.22 16.63 49.47
C ASP A 53 -5.43 15.17 49.90
N PRO A 54 -5.22 14.19 49.01
CA PRO A 54 -5.48 12.78 49.32
C PRO A 54 -4.37 12.08 50.13
N GLU A 55 -3.15 12.63 50.23
CA GLU A 55 -1.96 11.89 50.71
C GLU A 55 -2.09 11.33 52.12
N LYS A 56 -2.85 12.01 53.00
CA LYS A 56 -3.02 11.60 54.41
C LYS A 56 -4.20 10.65 54.64
N ARG A 57 -5.03 10.41 53.63
CA ARG A 57 -6.24 9.59 53.74
C ARG A 57 -6.12 8.26 53.01
N TYR A 58 -5.49 8.26 51.84
CA TYR A 58 -5.42 7.08 50.98
C TYR A 58 -4.00 6.56 50.86
N ALA A 59 -3.82 5.27 51.19
CA ALA A 59 -2.57 4.56 50.90
C ALA A 59 -2.70 3.82 49.57
N LEU A 60 -2.01 4.31 48.54
CA LEU A 60 -1.92 3.64 47.23
C LEU A 60 -1.16 2.32 47.34
N LYS A 61 -1.64 1.28 46.65
CA LYS A 61 -0.98 -0.01 46.47
C LYS A 61 -0.56 -0.20 45.02
N GLU A 62 -0.90 -1.34 44.42
CA GLU A 62 -0.56 -1.70 43.05
C GLU A 62 -1.44 -1.00 42.02
N VAL A 63 -0.88 -0.82 40.82
CA VAL A 63 -1.61 -0.35 39.64
C VAL A 63 -2.47 -1.51 39.14
N ILE A 64 -3.78 -1.30 39.11
CA ILE A 64 -4.78 -2.28 38.63
C ILE A 64 -5.27 -1.97 37.22
N GLY A 65 -5.01 -0.77 36.70
CA GLY A 65 -5.28 -0.38 35.33
C GLY A 65 -4.44 0.83 34.91
N SER A 66 -4.08 0.91 33.63
CA SER A 66 -3.35 2.05 33.07
C SER A 66 -3.87 2.31 31.66
N GLY A 67 -4.04 3.58 31.30
CA GLY A 67 -4.61 3.98 30.02
C GLY A 67 -4.52 5.48 29.75
N VAL A 68 -5.14 5.92 28.66
CA VAL A 68 -5.12 7.32 28.22
C VAL A 68 -5.87 8.24 29.20
N CYS A 69 -6.93 7.72 29.82
CA CYS A 69 -7.75 8.43 30.80
C CYS A 69 -7.13 8.45 32.21
N GLY A 70 -5.93 7.90 32.42
CA GLY A 70 -5.21 7.90 33.69
C GLY A 70 -4.86 6.51 34.21
N ASP A 71 -4.14 6.49 35.32
CA ASP A 71 -3.71 5.26 36.01
C ASP A 71 -4.64 4.97 37.19
N VAL A 72 -5.06 3.72 37.33
CA VAL A 72 -5.96 3.26 38.39
C VAL A 72 -5.19 2.39 39.37
N TYR A 73 -5.29 2.73 40.64
CA TYR A 73 -4.62 2.05 41.74
C TYR A 73 -5.64 1.41 42.68
N GLU A 74 -5.30 0.23 43.22
CA GLU A 74 -5.92 -0.20 44.46
C GLU A 74 -5.40 0.69 45.60
N ALA A 75 -6.27 1.12 46.50
CA ALA A 75 -5.88 1.89 47.68
C ALA A 75 -6.69 1.51 48.92
N ILE A 76 -6.17 1.89 50.09
CA ILE A 76 -6.87 1.75 51.37
C ILE A 76 -7.24 3.14 51.89
N ASP A 77 -8.53 3.36 52.18
CA ASP A 77 -9.00 4.52 52.93
C ASP A 77 -8.73 4.33 54.42
N GLN A 78 -7.70 5.02 54.92
CA GLN A 78 -7.25 4.93 56.32
C GLN A 78 -8.26 5.55 57.30
N GLN A 79 -9.16 6.42 56.83
CA GLN A 79 -10.13 7.13 57.66
C GLN A 79 -11.51 6.45 57.65
N ALA A 80 -11.81 5.65 56.63
CA ALA A 80 -13.05 4.87 56.52
C ALA A 80 -12.83 3.39 56.88
N GLY A 81 -12.22 3.11 58.05
CA GLY A 81 -12.08 1.75 58.57
C GLY A 81 -11.21 0.82 57.72
N SER A 82 -10.20 1.34 57.02
CA SER A 82 -9.34 0.57 56.10
C SER A 82 -10.11 -0.09 54.94
N LYS A 83 -11.19 0.53 54.47
CA LYS A 83 -11.93 0.10 53.29
C LYS A 83 -11.02 0.14 52.05
N LYS A 84 -11.05 -0.92 51.24
CA LYS A 84 -10.38 -0.94 49.93
C LYS A 84 -11.19 -0.14 48.91
N VAL A 85 -10.50 0.66 48.10
CA VAL A 85 -11.10 1.53 47.07
C VAL A 85 -10.25 1.50 45.79
N ALA A 86 -10.85 1.85 44.66
CA ALA A 86 -10.12 2.13 43.44
C ALA A 86 -9.89 3.64 43.31
N ILE A 87 -8.66 4.04 42.96
CA ILE A 87 -8.30 5.46 42.76
C ILE A 87 -7.76 5.65 41.35
N LYS A 88 -8.52 6.37 40.51
CA LYS A 88 -8.10 6.79 39.17
C LYS A 88 -7.42 8.15 39.24
N ILE A 89 -6.17 8.22 38.82
CA ILE A 89 -5.31 9.41 38.88
C ILE A 89 -5.14 10.01 37.48
N GLN A 90 -5.55 11.27 37.33
CA GLN A 90 -5.46 12.01 36.08
C GLN A 90 -4.62 13.27 36.24
N LYS A 91 -3.79 13.60 35.24
CA LYS A 91 -3.05 14.87 35.21
C LYS A 91 -3.98 15.99 34.78
N LEU A 92 -4.00 17.08 35.55
CA LEU A 92 -4.76 18.29 35.25
C LEU A 92 -3.96 19.18 34.30
N THR A 93 -4.23 19.06 33.01
CA THR A 93 -3.71 19.92 31.95
C THR A 93 -4.86 20.74 31.33
N PRO A 94 -4.59 21.83 30.60
CA PRO A 94 -5.65 22.57 29.90
C PRO A 94 -6.51 21.70 28.99
N GLU A 95 -5.93 20.67 28.37
CA GLU A 95 -6.63 19.75 27.46
C GLU A 95 -7.46 18.68 28.17
N THR A 96 -7.11 18.30 29.41
CA THR A 96 -7.83 17.27 30.19
C THR A 96 -8.84 17.86 31.15
N GLN A 97 -8.72 19.14 31.53
CA GLN A 97 -9.60 19.79 32.51
C GLN A 97 -11.09 19.65 32.17
N ALA A 98 -11.48 19.87 30.91
CA ALA A 98 -12.88 19.74 30.50
C ALA A 98 -13.41 18.29 30.66
N LEU A 99 -12.57 17.29 30.35
CA LEU A 99 -12.94 15.88 30.48
C LEU A 99 -13.07 15.46 31.94
N ILE A 100 -12.11 15.87 32.79
CA ILE A 100 -12.14 15.63 34.24
C ILE A 100 -13.43 16.19 34.86
N VAL A 101 -13.84 17.38 34.41
CA VAL A 101 -15.07 18.02 34.86
C VAL A 101 -16.31 17.26 34.42
N GLU A 102 -16.36 16.82 33.16
CA GLU A 102 -17.46 16.02 32.64
C GLU A 102 -17.57 14.68 33.38
N GLU A 103 -16.45 13.97 33.57
CA GLU A 103 -16.39 12.70 34.32
C GLU A 103 -16.85 12.86 35.77
N TYR A 104 -16.41 13.92 36.46
CA TYR A 104 -16.87 14.23 37.82
C TYR A 104 -18.38 14.45 37.89
N ARG A 105 -18.95 15.18 36.93
CA ARG A 105 -20.40 15.42 36.89
C ARG A 105 -21.17 14.13 36.71
N VAL A 106 -20.76 13.29 35.76
CA VAL A 106 -21.41 11.99 35.50
C VAL A 106 -21.36 11.10 36.74
N LEU A 107 -20.18 10.92 37.34
CA LEU A 107 -20.02 10.10 38.54
C LEU A 107 -20.80 10.65 39.75
N ARG A 108 -20.78 11.96 39.98
CA ARG A 108 -21.50 12.58 41.10
C ARG A 108 -23.01 12.41 40.97
N ASP A 109 -23.55 12.57 39.76
CA ASP A 109 -25.00 12.65 39.55
C ASP A 109 -25.63 11.26 39.35
N PHE A 110 -24.88 10.27 38.87
CA PHE A 110 -25.45 8.98 38.42
C PHE A 110 -24.90 7.73 39.13
N ALA A 111 -23.88 7.82 39.99
CA ALA A 111 -23.31 6.65 40.68
C ALA A 111 -24.28 5.87 41.60
N GLY A 112 -25.50 6.36 41.82
CA GLY A 112 -26.52 5.66 42.60
C GLY A 112 -27.20 4.47 41.89
N HIS A 113 -26.90 4.23 40.62
CA HIS A 113 -27.46 3.11 39.85
C HIS A 113 -26.74 1.79 40.19
N PRO A 114 -27.44 0.65 40.40
CA PRO A 114 -26.82 -0.63 40.81
C PRO A 114 -25.70 -1.15 39.90
N ASN A 115 -25.79 -0.86 38.60
CA ASN A 115 -24.79 -1.27 37.61
C ASN A 115 -23.68 -0.23 37.37
N LEU A 116 -23.60 0.82 38.19
CA LEU A 116 -22.54 1.82 38.18
C LEU A 116 -21.76 1.77 39.51
N PRO A 117 -20.44 2.04 39.52
CA PRO A 117 -19.65 1.96 40.74
C PRO A 117 -20.02 3.09 41.71
N ASP A 118 -20.03 2.77 43.02
CA ASP A 118 -20.15 3.81 44.04
C ASP A 118 -19.05 4.87 43.86
N PHE A 119 -19.43 6.14 43.96
CA PHE A 119 -18.48 7.24 43.86
C PHE A 119 -18.28 7.93 45.22
N TYR A 120 -17.04 7.92 45.72
CA TYR A 120 -16.69 8.44 47.05
C TYR A 120 -16.13 9.87 47.01
N GLY A 121 -15.83 10.41 45.83
CA GLY A 121 -15.47 11.81 45.61
C GLY A 121 -14.16 12.02 44.85
N ILE A 122 -13.75 13.30 44.75
CA ILE A 122 -12.50 13.72 44.12
C ILE A 122 -11.53 14.36 45.10
N TYR A 123 -10.24 14.18 44.86
CA TYR A 123 -9.16 14.82 45.60
C TYR A 123 -8.14 15.42 44.63
N ARG A 124 -7.41 16.45 45.08
CA ARG A 124 -6.42 17.13 44.25
C ARG A 124 -5.08 17.07 44.95
N ARG A 125 -4.12 16.39 44.33
CA ARG A 125 -2.73 16.40 44.76
C ARG A 125 -2.00 17.49 43.98
N ARG A 126 -1.48 18.48 44.69
CA ARG A 126 -0.73 19.57 44.08
C ARG A 126 0.67 19.10 43.73
N SER A 127 1.13 19.46 42.54
CA SER A 127 2.50 19.19 42.13
C SER A 127 3.47 20.09 42.90
N GLY A 128 4.49 19.49 43.51
CA GLY A 128 5.56 20.21 44.21
C GLY A 128 6.61 20.84 43.29
N LYS A 129 6.58 20.56 41.98
CA LYS A 129 7.53 21.06 40.99
C LYS A 129 6.81 21.87 39.91
N LYS A 130 7.35 23.04 39.56
CA LYS A 130 6.81 23.88 38.47
C LYS A 130 6.74 23.18 37.09
N THR A 131 7.47 22.09 36.91
CA THR A 131 7.53 21.32 35.66
C THR A 131 6.53 20.16 35.59
N GLU A 132 5.77 19.90 36.65
CA GLU A 132 4.80 18.80 36.72
C GLU A 132 3.39 19.37 36.96
N TYR A 133 2.39 18.82 36.28
CA TYR A 133 0.99 19.20 36.43
C TYR A 133 0.38 18.59 37.70
N ASP A 134 -0.62 19.25 38.28
CA ASP A 134 -1.42 18.72 39.38
C ASP A 134 -2.12 17.42 39.00
N GLN A 135 -2.47 16.61 40.00
CA GLN A 135 -3.19 15.36 39.81
C GLN A 135 -4.58 15.41 40.45
N ILE A 136 -5.58 14.91 39.74
CA ILE A 136 -6.94 14.70 40.25
C ILE A 136 -7.15 13.20 40.48
N TRP A 137 -7.60 12.86 41.68
CA TRP A 137 -7.83 11.49 42.13
C TRP A 137 -9.33 11.28 42.24
N PHE A 138 -9.88 10.36 41.46
CA PHE A 138 -11.26 9.91 41.56
C PHE A 138 -11.31 8.65 42.43
N VAL A 139 -12.03 8.70 43.54
CA VAL A 139 -12.13 7.59 44.49
C VAL A 139 -13.48 6.91 44.32
N MET A 140 -13.46 5.61 44.04
CA MET A 140 -14.66 4.83 43.69
C MET A 140 -14.59 3.40 44.25
N GLU A 141 -15.70 2.66 44.11
CA GLU A 141 -15.81 1.24 44.43
C GLU A 141 -14.67 0.42 43.80
N LEU A 142 -14.09 -0.50 44.57
CA LEU A 142 -13.13 -1.48 44.05
C LEU A 142 -13.88 -2.74 43.61
N CYS A 143 -13.91 -3.00 42.30
CA CYS A 143 -14.44 -4.23 41.73
C CYS A 143 -13.37 -5.34 41.76
N GLU A 144 -13.34 -6.13 42.84
CA GLU A 144 -12.32 -7.16 43.08
C GLU A 144 -12.37 -8.33 42.08
N GLY A 145 -13.49 -8.55 41.39
CA GLY A 145 -13.69 -9.61 40.39
C GLY A 145 -12.98 -9.37 39.05
N GLY A 146 -12.35 -8.22 38.86
CA GLY A 146 -11.64 -7.88 37.62
C GLY A 146 -12.57 -7.52 36.47
N SER A 147 -12.02 -7.41 35.25
CA SER A 147 -12.83 -7.12 34.05
C SER A 147 -13.46 -8.41 33.51
N VAL A 148 -14.61 -8.29 32.83
CA VAL A 148 -15.22 -9.45 32.15
C VAL A 148 -14.30 -10.04 31.07
N MET A 149 -13.37 -9.24 30.52
CA MET A 149 -12.36 -9.77 29.60
C MET A 149 -11.27 -10.59 30.29
N ASP A 150 -10.98 -10.34 31.57
CA ASP A 150 -10.11 -11.23 32.34
C ASP A 150 -10.77 -12.61 32.49
N LEU A 151 -12.07 -12.62 32.79
CA LEU A 151 -12.88 -13.83 32.84
C LEU A 151 -12.88 -14.58 31.50
N VAL A 152 -13.16 -13.90 30.38
CA VAL A 152 -13.17 -14.52 29.04
C VAL A 152 -11.80 -15.10 28.69
N ARG A 153 -10.72 -14.35 28.92
CA ARG A 153 -9.35 -14.83 28.68
C ARG A 153 -9.02 -16.06 29.53
N GLY A 154 -9.42 -16.07 30.80
CA GLY A 154 -9.21 -17.21 31.70
C GLY A 154 -9.96 -18.47 31.26
N LEU A 155 -11.18 -18.32 30.75
CA LEU A 155 -11.95 -19.41 30.16
C LEU A 155 -11.26 -19.97 28.91
N ILE A 156 -10.82 -19.10 28.00
CA ILE A 156 -10.12 -19.50 26.76
C ILE A 156 -8.80 -20.21 27.08
N ALA A 157 -8.03 -19.71 28.05
CA ALA A 157 -6.81 -20.36 28.51
C ALA A 157 -7.07 -21.77 29.09
N SER A 158 -8.27 -21.99 29.63
CA SER A 158 -8.75 -23.30 30.09
C SER A 158 -9.44 -24.12 28.98
N ASN A 159 -9.32 -23.70 27.71
CA ASN A 159 -9.97 -24.29 26.54
C ASN A 159 -11.51 -24.38 26.66
N LYS A 160 -12.11 -23.40 27.34
CA LYS A 160 -13.55 -23.21 27.49
C LYS A 160 -13.98 -21.92 26.80
N LYS A 161 -15.26 -21.85 26.41
CA LYS A 161 -15.90 -20.62 25.93
C LYS A 161 -16.90 -20.12 26.96
N MET A 162 -17.17 -18.82 26.94
CA MET A 162 -18.26 -18.25 27.71
C MET A 162 -19.60 -18.71 27.12
N ARG A 163 -20.56 -19.03 27.99
CA ARG A 163 -21.89 -19.45 27.54
C ARG A 163 -22.73 -18.24 27.14
N GLU A 164 -23.66 -18.46 26.22
CA GLU A 164 -24.57 -17.40 25.74
C GLU A 164 -25.38 -16.78 26.87
N GLU A 165 -25.84 -17.56 27.86
CA GLU A 165 -26.62 -17.02 28.98
C GLU A 165 -25.79 -16.08 29.86
N HIS A 166 -24.49 -16.37 30.00
CA HIS A 166 -23.57 -15.50 30.74
C HIS A 166 -23.27 -14.21 29.97
N ILE A 167 -23.11 -14.29 28.65
CA ILE A 167 -22.94 -13.11 27.78
C ILE A 167 -24.21 -12.24 27.83
N ALA A 168 -25.39 -12.85 27.66
CA ALA A 168 -26.67 -12.18 27.71
C ALA A 168 -26.88 -11.46 29.05
N TYR A 169 -26.57 -12.11 30.18
CA TYR A 169 -26.69 -11.48 31.50
C TYR A 169 -25.77 -10.25 31.62
N ILE A 170 -24.49 -10.37 31.24
CA ILE A 170 -23.55 -9.24 31.29
C ILE A 170 -24.05 -8.08 30.43
N LEU A 171 -24.46 -8.35 29.19
CA LEU A 171 -24.95 -7.32 28.29
C LEU A 171 -26.24 -6.67 28.82
N LYS A 172 -27.17 -7.44 29.37
CA LYS A 172 -28.42 -6.94 29.96
C LYS A 172 -28.15 -5.97 31.12
N GLU A 173 -27.25 -6.32 32.03
CA GLU A 173 -26.87 -5.45 33.16
C GLU A 173 -26.17 -4.15 32.70
N VAL A 174 -25.34 -4.22 31.66
CA VAL A 174 -24.72 -3.03 31.05
C VAL A 174 -25.75 -2.17 30.34
N ILE A 175 -26.71 -2.77 29.62
CA ILE A 175 -27.79 -2.05 28.94
C ILE A 175 -28.67 -1.31 29.96
N LYS A 176 -28.99 -1.90 31.12
CA LYS A 176 -29.70 -1.19 32.20
C LYS A 176 -28.98 0.09 32.63
N ALA A 177 -27.65 0.02 32.82
CA ALA A 177 -26.84 1.22 33.12
C ALA A 177 -26.91 2.26 31.99
N LEU A 178 -26.83 1.82 30.73
CA LEU A 178 -26.86 2.71 29.57
C LEU A 178 -28.23 3.35 29.36
N ILE A 179 -29.35 2.64 29.62
CA ILE A 179 -30.69 3.22 29.63
C ILE A 179 -30.74 4.38 30.63
N HIS A 180 -30.30 4.15 31.87
CA HIS A 180 -30.28 5.18 32.91
C HIS A 180 -29.47 6.43 32.49
N LEU A 181 -28.31 6.23 31.88
CA LEU A 181 -27.48 7.32 31.37
C LEU A 181 -28.16 8.05 30.20
N HIS A 182 -28.71 7.31 29.23
CA HIS A 182 -29.33 7.85 28.03
C HIS A 182 -30.59 8.66 28.34
N GLU A 183 -31.44 8.20 29.27
CA GLU A 183 -32.61 8.94 29.78
C GLU A 183 -32.20 10.28 30.40
N ASN A 184 -31.06 10.29 31.09
CA ASN A 184 -30.44 11.49 31.65
C ASN A 184 -29.58 12.26 30.65
N ASN A 185 -29.69 11.94 29.35
CA ASN A 185 -28.99 12.60 28.26
C ASN A 185 -27.46 12.52 28.38
N VAL A 186 -26.91 11.41 28.87
CA VAL A 186 -25.48 11.09 28.91
C VAL A 186 -25.18 10.00 27.88
N ILE A 187 -24.10 10.14 27.12
CA ILE A 187 -23.53 9.09 26.27
C ILE A 187 -22.19 8.61 26.85
N HIS A 188 -21.92 7.30 26.80
CA HIS A 188 -20.72 6.73 27.40
C HIS A 188 -19.48 6.87 26.52
N ARG A 189 -19.59 6.49 25.22
CA ARG A 189 -18.55 6.55 24.17
C ARG A 189 -17.33 5.63 24.33
N ASP A 190 -17.35 4.72 25.29
CA ASP A 190 -16.25 3.76 25.51
C ASP A 190 -16.72 2.45 26.15
N VAL A 191 -17.85 1.93 25.66
CA VAL A 191 -18.41 0.64 26.10
C VAL A 191 -17.60 -0.48 25.46
N ARG A 192 -16.96 -1.31 26.30
CA ARG A 192 -16.13 -2.46 25.88
C ARG A 192 -15.89 -3.39 27.06
N GLY A 193 -15.51 -4.63 26.80
CA GLY A 193 -15.34 -5.66 27.84
C GLY A 193 -14.29 -5.33 28.91
N SER A 194 -13.31 -4.48 28.63
CA SER A 194 -12.31 -4.04 29.62
C SER A 194 -12.82 -2.97 30.59
N ASN A 195 -13.94 -2.31 30.27
CA ASN A 195 -14.60 -1.28 31.08
C ASN A 195 -15.87 -1.82 31.77
N ILE A 196 -16.10 -3.14 31.70
CA ILE A 196 -17.16 -3.83 32.42
C ILE A 196 -16.49 -4.68 33.51
N LEU A 197 -16.70 -4.31 34.77
CA LEU A 197 -16.04 -4.94 35.91
C LEU A 197 -17.02 -5.79 36.73
N LEU A 198 -16.46 -6.77 37.44
CA LEU A 198 -17.17 -7.67 38.33
C LEU A 198 -16.85 -7.32 39.79
N THR A 199 -17.87 -7.23 40.63
CA THR A 199 -17.66 -7.18 42.09
C THR A 199 -17.29 -8.55 42.65
N LYS A 200 -16.89 -8.61 43.92
CA LYS A 200 -16.64 -9.89 44.61
C LYS A 200 -17.91 -10.75 44.74
N GLU A 201 -19.09 -10.13 44.63
CA GLU A 201 -20.40 -10.80 44.60
C GLU A 201 -20.80 -11.31 43.21
N GLY A 202 -20.06 -10.98 42.15
CA GLY A 202 -20.40 -11.34 40.76
C GLY A 202 -21.37 -10.36 40.08
N GLU A 203 -21.58 -9.19 40.66
CA GLU A 203 -22.42 -8.15 40.08
C GLU A 203 -21.64 -7.33 39.05
N ILE A 204 -22.35 -6.79 38.05
CA ILE A 204 -21.76 -6.06 36.93
C ILE A 204 -21.70 -4.55 37.24
N ARG A 205 -20.55 -3.92 36.97
CA ARG A 205 -20.35 -2.46 37.02
C ARG A 205 -19.78 -1.95 35.71
N LEU A 206 -20.45 -0.98 35.07
CA LEU A 206 -19.91 -0.22 33.95
C LEU A 206 -19.06 0.93 34.49
N VAL A 207 -17.81 1.04 34.05
CA VAL A 207 -16.84 2.02 34.55
C VAL A 207 -16.20 2.85 33.42
N ASP A 208 -15.37 3.83 33.82
CA ASP A 208 -14.61 4.74 32.96
C ASP A 208 -15.44 5.75 32.15
N PHE A 209 -15.83 6.83 32.82
CA PHE A 209 -16.59 7.93 32.22
C PHE A 209 -15.70 9.05 31.69
N GLY A 210 -14.39 8.82 31.53
CA GLY A 210 -13.44 9.84 31.08
C GLY A 210 -13.68 10.34 29.65
N LEU A 211 -14.41 9.54 28.87
CA LEU A 211 -14.90 9.90 27.54
C LEU A 211 -16.41 10.14 27.52
N SER A 212 -17.14 10.12 28.63
CA SER A 212 -18.59 10.33 28.61
C SER A 212 -18.99 11.79 28.40
N ARG A 213 -20.23 12.05 27.96
CA ARG A 213 -20.69 13.43 27.70
C ARG A 213 -22.19 13.64 27.81
N MET A 214 -22.59 14.84 28.24
CA MET A 214 -23.99 15.29 28.24
C MET A 214 -24.43 15.77 26.85
N ILE A 215 -25.59 15.31 26.38
CA ILE A 215 -26.19 15.67 25.07
C ILE A 215 -26.71 17.12 25.09
N LYS A 216 -27.19 17.64 26.23
CA LYS A 216 -27.94 18.93 26.33
C LYS A 216 -27.13 20.24 26.44
N GLY A 217 -25.79 20.22 26.41
CA GLY A 217 -24.95 21.43 26.51
C GLY A 217 -24.34 21.87 25.16
N GLU A 218 -24.42 23.18 24.85
CA GLU A 218 -23.83 23.93 23.72
C GLU A 218 -23.34 23.13 22.50
N LEU A 219 -23.99 23.40 21.34
CA LEU A 219 -23.76 22.81 20.02
C LEU A 219 -22.29 22.73 19.54
N GLY A 220 -21.34 23.44 20.16
CA GLY A 220 -20.02 23.70 19.59
C GLY A 220 -18.98 22.57 19.57
N LYS A 221 -19.27 21.35 20.08
CA LYS A 221 -18.22 20.31 20.23
C LYS A 221 -18.67 18.87 20.01
N ARG A 222 -19.84 18.61 19.39
CA ARG A 222 -20.37 17.24 19.22
C ARG A 222 -19.66 16.41 18.15
N ASN A 223 -18.65 16.96 17.47
CA ASN A 223 -18.12 16.37 16.25
C ASN A 223 -16.67 15.89 16.33
N SER A 224 -16.21 15.52 17.53
CA SER A 224 -14.86 14.98 17.71
C SER A 224 -14.88 13.46 17.61
N CYS A 225 -14.14 12.91 16.65
CA CYS A 225 -13.79 11.49 16.55
C CYS A 225 -13.00 11.08 17.81
N ILE A 226 -13.70 10.45 18.75
CA ILE A 226 -13.21 10.04 20.07
C ILE A 226 -13.77 8.65 20.41
N GLY A 227 -12.90 7.74 20.84
CA GLY A 227 -13.28 6.42 21.32
C GLY A 227 -12.18 5.38 21.17
N SER A 228 -12.45 4.16 21.61
CA SER A 228 -11.62 2.98 21.35
C SER A 228 -11.86 2.48 19.91
N PRO A 229 -10.87 2.47 18.99
CA PRO A 229 -11.05 2.33 17.55
C PRO A 229 -11.98 1.20 17.09
N ASN A 230 -11.85 0.01 17.68
CA ASN A 230 -12.56 -1.18 17.22
C ASN A 230 -14.03 -1.21 17.63
N TRP A 231 -14.43 -0.42 18.63
CA TRP A 231 -15.80 -0.30 19.14
C TRP A 231 -16.50 0.97 18.65
N MET A 232 -15.80 1.82 17.90
CA MET A 232 -16.37 3.07 17.39
C MET A 232 -17.41 2.79 16.31
N ALA A 233 -18.57 3.43 16.42
CA ALA A 233 -19.62 3.35 15.42
C ALA A 233 -19.26 4.15 14.14
N PRO A 234 -19.73 3.76 12.94
CA PRO A 234 -19.39 4.44 11.69
C PRO A 234 -19.67 5.95 11.70
N GLU A 235 -20.76 6.37 12.35
CA GLU A 235 -21.13 7.78 12.49
C GLU A 235 -20.20 8.57 13.42
N VAL A 236 -19.52 7.91 14.37
CA VAL A 236 -18.52 8.54 15.24
C VAL A 236 -17.20 8.72 14.47
N VAL A 237 -16.84 7.74 13.65
CA VAL A 237 -15.63 7.80 12.79
C VAL A 237 -15.77 8.92 11.75
N THR A 238 -16.96 9.13 11.20
CA THR A 238 -17.23 10.10 10.14
C THR A 238 -17.63 11.50 10.65
N SER A 239 -17.82 11.68 11.96
CA SER A 239 -18.23 12.98 12.53
C SER A 239 -17.11 14.03 12.40
N LYS A 240 -17.36 15.10 11.64
CA LYS A 240 -16.39 16.14 11.28
C LYS A 240 -16.28 17.29 12.29
N ALA A 241 -15.07 17.67 12.68
CA ALA A 241 -14.80 18.78 13.60
C ALA A 241 -15.24 20.20 13.12
N GLY A 242 -15.99 20.37 12.03
CA GLY A 242 -16.49 21.70 11.65
C GLY A 242 -17.38 21.82 10.41
N GLY A 243 -18.50 21.08 10.27
CA GLY A 243 -19.32 21.29 9.05
C GLY A 243 -20.76 20.78 8.94
N SER A 244 -21.37 20.15 9.95
CA SER A 244 -22.81 19.80 9.89
C SER A 244 -23.41 19.71 11.29
N ASP A 245 -24.58 20.32 11.48
CA ASP A 245 -25.24 20.56 12.77
C ASP A 245 -25.78 19.32 13.51
N SER A 246 -25.57 18.11 12.99
CA SER A 246 -26.02 16.86 13.62
C SER A 246 -24.84 16.08 14.20
N GLY A 247 -24.52 16.31 15.47
CA GLY A 247 -23.61 15.44 16.22
C GLY A 247 -24.15 14.01 16.36
N TYR A 248 -23.27 13.03 16.59
CA TYR A 248 -23.70 11.63 16.82
C TYR A 248 -24.47 11.48 18.14
N GLY A 249 -25.42 10.54 18.17
CA GLY A 249 -26.35 10.33 19.29
C GLY A 249 -25.98 9.15 20.19
N SER A 250 -26.88 8.83 21.12
CA SER A 250 -26.74 7.72 22.08
C SER A 250 -26.69 6.33 21.44
N ARG A 251 -27.14 6.20 20.18
CA ARG A 251 -27.09 4.96 19.40
C ARG A 251 -25.66 4.50 19.08
N ALA A 252 -24.66 5.37 19.22
CA ALA A 252 -23.25 4.97 19.14
C ALA A 252 -22.88 3.94 20.23
N ASP A 253 -23.48 4.03 21.42
CA ASP A 253 -23.24 3.04 22.49
C ASP A 253 -23.89 1.68 22.15
N VAL A 254 -24.96 1.66 21.32
CA VAL A 254 -25.63 0.41 20.88
C VAL A 254 -24.72 -0.38 19.95
N TRP A 255 -24.04 0.31 19.03
CA TRP A 255 -22.99 -0.31 18.20
C TRP A 255 -21.87 -0.90 19.06
N ALA A 256 -21.40 -0.14 20.06
CA ALA A 256 -20.36 -0.60 20.97
C ALA A 256 -20.79 -1.84 21.78
N ILE A 257 -22.08 -1.97 22.14
CA ILE A 257 -22.66 -3.19 22.71
C ILE A 257 -22.56 -4.38 21.73
N GLY A 258 -22.90 -4.19 20.46
CA GLY A 258 -22.77 -5.24 19.44
C GLY A 258 -21.33 -5.72 19.26
N ILE A 259 -20.37 -4.80 19.24
CA ILE A 259 -18.94 -5.16 19.21
C ILE A 259 -18.49 -5.85 20.50
N THR A 260 -18.98 -5.39 21.65
CA THR A 260 -18.69 -6.03 22.96
C THR A 260 -19.26 -7.45 23.02
N ALA A 261 -20.43 -7.71 22.42
CA ALA A 261 -20.99 -9.05 22.32
C ALA A 261 -20.07 -9.99 21.52
N ILE A 262 -19.55 -9.54 20.38
CA ILE A 262 -18.53 -10.29 19.60
C ILE A 262 -17.27 -10.50 20.44
N GLU A 263 -16.80 -9.46 21.14
CA GLU A 263 -15.62 -9.51 21.99
C GLU A 263 -15.73 -10.57 23.09
N LEU A 264 -16.88 -10.66 23.78
CA LEU A 264 -17.13 -11.66 24.83
C LEU A 264 -17.24 -13.08 24.27
N ALA A 265 -17.78 -13.22 23.06
CA ALA A 265 -18.01 -14.50 22.40
C ALA A 265 -16.72 -15.10 21.81
N ASP A 266 -15.97 -14.31 21.03
CA ASP A 266 -14.77 -14.74 20.33
C ASP A 266 -13.48 -14.50 21.15
N GLY A 267 -13.58 -13.80 22.28
CA GLY A 267 -12.45 -13.46 23.15
C GLY A 267 -11.63 -12.25 22.70
N ARG A 268 -12.04 -11.62 21.59
CA ARG A 268 -11.40 -10.45 21.00
C ARG A 268 -12.41 -9.66 20.17
N PRO A 269 -12.30 -8.32 20.15
CA PRO A 269 -13.10 -7.51 19.24
C PRO A 269 -12.64 -7.72 17.78
N PRO A 270 -13.50 -7.39 16.79
CA PRO A 270 -13.09 -7.29 15.40
C PRO A 270 -11.88 -6.36 15.23
N PHE A 271 -11.01 -6.67 14.27
CA PHE A 271 -9.87 -5.83 13.89
C PHE A 271 -8.82 -5.57 14.99
N GLN A 272 -8.80 -6.32 16.10
CA GLN A 272 -7.81 -6.15 17.18
C GLN A 272 -6.36 -6.17 16.69
N ASP A 273 -6.05 -7.02 15.71
CA ASP A 273 -4.69 -7.18 15.19
C ASP A 273 -4.33 -6.15 14.09
N MET A 274 -5.24 -5.22 13.76
CA MET A 274 -5.03 -4.18 12.76
C MET A 274 -4.57 -2.86 13.41
N HIS A 275 -3.85 -2.04 12.64
CA HIS A 275 -3.54 -0.68 13.06
C HIS A 275 -4.85 0.13 13.26
N PRO A 276 -4.99 0.94 14.32
CA PRO A 276 -6.20 1.70 14.63
C PRO A 276 -6.82 2.45 13.44
N THR A 277 -6.01 3.20 12.69
CA THR A 277 -6.46 3.92 11.49
C THR A 277 -7.11 3.00 10.46
N ARG A 278 -6.58 1.78 10.30
CA ARG A 278 -7.08 0.78 9.34
C ARG A 278 -8.38 0.13 9.84
N ALA A 279 -8.50 -0.11 11.15
CA ALA A 279 -9.75 -0.56 11.75
C ALA A 279 -10.89 0.46 11.52
N LEU A 280 -10.61 1.76 11.67
CA LEU A 280 -11.57 2.83 11.38
C LEU A 280 -12.06 2.79 9.91
N PHE A 281 -11.15 2.55 8.95
CA PHE A 281 -11.52 2.40 7.54
C PHE A 281 -12.44 1.20 7.28
N GLN A 282 -12.13 0.06 7.90
CA GLN A 282 -12.93 -1.16 7.79
C GLN A 282 -14.37 -0.92 8.29
N ILE A 283 -14.51 -0.29 9.45
CA ILE A 283 -15.80 0.05 10.07
C ILE A 283 -16.68 0.87 9.11
N VAL A 284 -16.09 1.88 8.44
CA VAL A 284 -16.85 2.76 7.54
C VAL A 284 -17.18 2.07 6.21
N ARG A 285 -16.21 1.42 5.56
CA ARG A 285 -16.36 0.96 4.16
C ARG A 285 -16.96 -0.45 4.00
N ASN A 286 -16.66 -1.38 4.89
CA ASN A 286 -17.02 -2.80 4.70
C ASN A 286 -18.27 -3.20 5.48
N PRO A 287 -18.98 -4.28 5.10
CA PRO A 287 -20.13 -4.77 5.85
C PRO A 287 -19.84 -4.90 7.36
N PRO A 288 -20.86 -4.75 8.23
CA PRO A 288 -20.68 -4.92 9.68
C PRO A 288 -19.97 -6.23 10.03
N PRO A 289 -19.06 -6.22 11.02
CA PRO A 289 -18.37 -7.44 11.42
C PRO A 289 -19.35 -8.46 12.02
N THR A 290 -19.03 -9.73 11.88
CA THR A 290 -19.79 -10.84 12.46
C THR A 290 -18.89 -11.72 13.32
N LEU A 291 -19.49 -12.62 14.11
CA LEU A 291 -18.75 -13.65 14.83
C LEU A 291 -17.88 -14.50 13.88
N TYR A 292 -16.71 -14.95 14.35
CA TYR A 292 -15.74 -15.72 13.56
C TYR A 292 -16.35 -16.99 12.95
N ARG A 293 -17.27 -17.63 13.68
CA ARG A 293 -18.08 -18.77 13.20
C ARG A 293 -19.51 -18.65 13.72
N GLN A 294 -20.34 -17.92 13.00
CA GLN A 294 -21.76 -17.68 13.34
C GLN A 294 -22.54 -18.97 13.64
N SER A 295 -22.24 -20.06 12.94
CA SER A 295 -22.89 -21.37 13.12
C SER A 295 -22.65 -22.02 14.50
N ASN A 296 -21.69 -21.52 15.29
CA ASN A 296 -21.44 -22.00 16.64
C ASN A 296 -22.37 -21.37 17.69
N TRP A 297 -23.21 -20.43 17.28
CA TRP A 297 -24.01 -19.59 18.16
C TRP A 297 -25.47 -19.61 17.75
N SER A 298 -26.38 -19.32 18.68
CA SER A 298 -27.81 -19.31 18.43
C SER A 298 -28.20 -18.26 17.39
N GLN A 299 -29.33 -18.48 16.70
CA GLN A 299 -29.85 -17.50 15.76
C GLN A 299 -30.21 -16.19 16.48
N ASN A 300 -30.79 -16.26 17.68
CA ASN A 300 -31.12 -15.10 18.50
C ASN A 300 -29.87 -14.26 18.83
N PHE A 301 -28.72 -14.89 19.12
CA PHE A 301 -27.50 -14.13 19.40
C PHE A 301 -26.92 -13.46 18.15
N ASN A 302 -26.91 -14.16 17.02
CA ASN A 302 -26.47 -13.57 15.75
C ASN A 302 -27.39 -12.41 15.32
N ASP A 303 -28.70 -12.55 15.51
CA ASP A 303 -29.70 -11.54 15.22
C ASP A 303 -29.51 -10.28 16.09
N PHE A 304 -29.33 -10.46 17.40
CA PHE A 304 -29.02 -9.38 18.35
C PHE A 304 -27.79 -8.56 17.92
N ILE A 305 -26.70 -9.25 17.52
CA ILE A 305 -25.49 -8.59 17.03
C ILE A 305 -25.79 -7.81 15.75
N SER A 306 -26.59 -8.38 14.83
CA SER A 306 -26.92 -7.74 13.57
C SER A 306 -27.74 -6.46 13.76
N GLU A 307 -28.72 -6.45 14.69
CA GLU A 307 -29.51 -5.26 15.02
C GLU A 307 -28.65 -4.17 15.66
N CYS A 308 -27.73 -4.55 16.57
CA CYS A 308 -26.80 -3.62 17.19
C CYS A 308 -25.85 -2.98 16.17
N LEU A 309 -25.43 -3.75 15.16
CA LEU A 309 -24.44 -3.35 14.15
C LEU A 309 -25.09 -2.82 12.86
N GLU A 310 -26.32 -2.34 12.92
CA GLU A 310 -26.94 -1.56 11.85
C GLU A 310 -26.13 -0.27 11.62
N LYS A 311 -25.61 -0.09 10.41
CA LYS A 311 -24.72 1.03 10.09
C LYS A 311 -25.44 2.36 10.08
N ASN A 312 -26.67 2.38 9.58
CA ASN A 312 -27.45 3.60 9.59
C ASN A 312 -27.92 3.86 11.03
N PRO A 313 -27.40 4.89 11.73
CA PRO A 313 -27.80 5.13 13.10
C PRO A 313 -29.32 5.34 13.22
N ASP A 314 -29.99 5.88 12.19
CA ASP A 314 -31.44 6.12 12.20
C ASP A 314 -32.28 4.83 12.23
N ASN A 315 -31.74 3.72 11.71
CA ASN A 315 -32.37 2.40 11.74
C ASN A 315 -31.95 1.56 12.95
N ARG A 316 -30.86 1.95 13.63
CA ARG A 316 -30.37 1.24 14.82
C ARG A 316 -31.31 1.48 16.01
N PRO A 317 -31.69 0.44 16.78
CA PRO A 317 -32.59 0.58 17.92
C PRO A 317 -31.99 1.42 19.04
N PHE A 318 -32.84 1.93 19.93
CA PHE A 318 -32.43 2.55 21.19
C PHE A 318 -32.13 1.49 22.27
N MET A 319 -31.39 1.86 23.32
CA MET A 319 -31.12 0.95 24.44
C MET A 319 -32.39 0.40 25.11
N ALA A 320 -33.44 1.22 25.19
CA ALA A 320 -34.74 0.82 25.74
C ALA A 320 -35.51 -0.17 24.84
N GLU A 321 -35.13 -0.29 23.56
CA GLU A 321 -35.73 -1.23 22.61
C GLU A 321 -34.91 -2.52 22.55
N ILE A 322 -33.59 -2.42 22.47
CA ILE A 322 -32.70 -3.59 22.34
C ILE A 322 -32.70 -4.49 23.59
N ILE A 323 -33.06 -3.96 24.77
CA ILE A 323 -33.18 -4.76 26.00
C ILE A 323 -34.30 -5.81 25.92
N GLU A 324 -35.31 -5.57 25.09
CA GLU A 324 -36.47 -6.46 24.88
C GLU A 324 -36.20 -7.54 23.82
N HIS A 325 -35.02 -7.54 23.19
CA HIS A 325 -34.65 -8.52 22.18
C HIS A 325 -34.69 -9.94 22.75
N PRO A 326 -35.18 -10.97 22.00
CA PRO A 326 -35.34 -12.34 22.48
C PRO A 326 -34.11 -12.93 23.19
N PHE A 327 -32.91 -12.65 22.66
CA PHE A 327 -31.63 -13.05 23.27
C PHE A 327 -31.48 -12.60 24.75
N LEU A 328 -32.03 -11.46 25.15
CA LEU A 328 -31.96 -10.91 26.51
C LEU A 328 -33.26 -11.15 27.31
N ALA A 329 -34.40 -11.22 26.62
CA ALA A 329 -35.71 -11.43 27.22
C ALA A 329 -35.93 -12.88 27.67
N GLU A 330 -35.28 -13.86 27.02
CA GLU A 330 -35.35 -15.29 27.39
C GLU A 330 -34.61 -15.63 28.70
N LEU A 331 -33.85 -14.68 29.28
CA LEU A 331 -33.19 -14.88 30.56
C LEU A 331 -34.20 -15.02 31.71
N PRO A 332 -33.95 -15.89 32.70
CA PRO A 332 -34.81 -16.02 33.87
C PRO A 332 -34.97 -14.67 34.60
N GLU A 333 -36.17 -14.37 35.09
CA GLU A 333 -36.42 -13.17 35.91
C GLU A 333 -35.57 -13.14 37.18
N ASN A 334 -35.23 -14.32 37.73
CA ASN A 334 -34.32 -14.46 38.85
C ASN A 334 -32.90 -14.73 38.36
N ASP A 335 -32.08 -13.69 38.35
CA ASP A 335 -30.68 -13.68 37.92
C ASP A 335 -29.69 -14.18 38.98
N TYR A 336 -30.16 -14.55 40.17
CA TYR A 336 -29.31 -15.00 41.28
C TYR A 336 -28.40 -16.17 40.88
N LEU A 337 -28.93 -17.15 40.11
CA LEU A 337 -28.15 -18.31 39.69
C LEU A 337 -27.00 -17.89 38.74
N LEU A 338 -27.28 -17.07 37.74
CA LEU A 338 -26.28 -16.59 36.78
C LEU A 338 -25.22 -15.73 37.48
N THR A 339 -25.63 -14.92 38.45
CA THR A 339 -24.73 -14.14 39.31
C THR A 339 -23.79 -15.04 40.09
N GLN A 340 -24.30 -16.09 40.75
CA GLN A 340 -23.45 -17.04 41.49
C GLN A 340 -22.52 -17.83 40.57
N GLU A 341 -22.95 -18.19 39.37
CA GLU A 341 -22.11 -18.87 38.39
C GLU A 341 -20.97 -17.96 37.89
N ILE A 342 -21.27 -16.71 37.51
CA ILE A 342 -20.25 -15.73 37.08
C ILE A 342 -19.28 -15.46 38.23
N LYS A 343 -19.77 -15.31 39.46
CA LYS A 343 -18.93 -15.19 40.65
C LYS A 343 -17.97 -16.37 40.79
N ALA A 344 -18.47 -17.60 40.68
CA ALA A 344 -17.66 -18.80 40.77
C ALA A 344 -16.60 -18.87 39.66
N LEU A 345 -16.97 -18.53 38.42
CA LEU A 345 -16.05 -18.51 37.29
C LEU A 345 -14.97 -17.43 37.46
N ALA A 346 -15.35 -16.23 37.92
CA ALA A 346 -14.41 -15.14 38.17
C ALA A 346 -13.39 -15.54 39.24
N MET A 347 -13.83 -16.13 40.35
CA MET A 347 -12.95 -16.60 41.41
C MET A 347 -11.96 -17.69 40.93
N ASP A 348 -12.42 -18.67 40.14
CA ASP A 348 -11.55 -19.71 39.53
C ASP A 348 -10.49 -19.10 38.61
N VAL A 349 -10.82 -18.05 37.85
CA VAL A 349 -9.86 -17.36 36.99
C VAL A 349 -8.87 -16.52 37.81
N LEU A 350 -9.33 -15.83 38.86
CA LEU A 350 -8.48 -15.03 39.75
C LEU A 350 -7.40 -15.89 40.43
N GLU A 351 -7.73 -17.11 40.86
CA GLU A 351 -6.76 -18.06 41.47
C GLU A 351 -5.65 -18.49 40.50
N LYS A 352 -5.93 -18.52 39.19
CA LYS A 352 -4.99 -18.93 38.14
C LYS A 352 -4.06 -17.79 37.68
N GLY A 353 -4.26 -16.58 38.18
CA GLY A 353 -3.44 -15.40 37.90
C GLY A 353 -3.93 -14.58 36.70
N LYS A 354 -3.68 -13.26 36.76
CA LYS A 354 -4.09 -12.31 35.71
C LYS A 354 -3.09 -12.31 34.55
N ALA A 355 -3.57 -12.43 33.32
CA ALA A 355 -2.76 -12.21 32.12
C ALA A 355 -2.38 -10.72 31.98
N GLY A 356 -1.21 -10.43 31.41
CA GLY A 356 -0.78 -9.05 31.18
C GLY A 356 -1.72 -8.29 30.25
N ARG A 357 -2.13 -7.07 30.66
CA ARG A 357 -3.01 -6.20 29.88
C ARG A 357 -2.19 -5.52 28.77
N GLN A 358 -2.66 -5.61 27.53
CA GLN A 358 -2.08 -4.86 26.41
C GLN A 358 -2.41 -3.37 26.57
N PRO A 359 -1.46 -2.45 26.28
CA PRO A 359 -1.74 -1.01 26.32
C PRO A 359 -2.78 -0.64 25.26
N GLU A 360 -3.82 0.06 25.69
CA GLU A 360 -4.99 0.39 24.88
C GLU A 360 -4.79 1.70 24.13
N ALA A 361 -5.23 1.77 22.87
CA ALA A 361 -5.11 2.97 22.04
C ALA A 361 -6.46 3.69 21.92
N ILE A 362 -6.47 5.01 22.12
CA ILE A 362 -7.65 5.87 21.96
C ILE A 362 -7.38 6.86 20.82
N VAL A 363 -8.38 7.05 19.96
CA VAL A 363 -8.35 8.08 18.93
C VAL A 363 -8.92 9.37 19.52
N ARG A 364 -8.22 10.49 19.32
CA ARG A 364 -8.69 11.82 19.75
C ARG A 364 -8.25 12.87 18.75
N LYS A 365 -9.20 13.56 18.10
CA LYS A 365 -8.93 14.62 17.11
C LYS A 365 -7.95 14.15 16.00
N ASN A 366 -8.17 12.96 15.45
CA ASN A 366 -7.33 12.31 14.43
C ASN A 366 -5.90 11.95 14.87
N LEU A 367 -5.61 12.03 16.17
CA LEU A 367 -4.36 11.56 16.76
C LEU A 367 -4.59 10.24 17.50
N LEU A 368 -3.64 9.34 17.40
CA LEU A 368 -3.60 8.11 18.18
C LEU A 368 -2.81 8.35 19.48
N LYS A 369 -3.36 7.91 20.61
CA LYS A 369 -2.66 7.97 21.91
C LYS A 369 -2.79 6.64 22.62
N THR A 370 -1.67 6.09 23.08
CA THR A 370 -1.59 4.77 23.74
C THR A 370 -1.40 4.86 25.26
N HIS A 371 -0.96 6.00 25.77
CA HIS A 371 -0.76 6.23 27.20
C HIS A 371 -0.84 7.72 27.54
N GLN A 372 -1.16 8.10 28.78
CA GLN A 372 -1.29 9.50 29.19
C GLN A 372 -0.02 10.33 28.92
N THR A 373 1.17 9.71 29.05
CA THR A 373 2.49 10.36 28.90
C THR A 373 3.06 10.32 27.47
N ASN A 374 2.56 9.44 26.60
CA ASN A 374 3.09 9.33 25.24
C ASN A 374 2.63 10.53 24.39
N PRO A 375 3.49 11.04 23.49
CA PRO A 375 3.07 12.04 22.53
C PRO A 375 1.97 11.45 21.63
N PRO A 376 0.97 12.25 21.22
CA PRO A 376 0.00 11.81 20.23
C PRO A 376 0.67 11.57 18.87
N GLU A 377 0.35 10.47 18.21
CA GLU A 377 0.85 10.12 16.87
C GLU A 377 -0.21 10.45 15.81
N ALA A 378 0.19 11.02 14.67
CA ALA A 378 -0.73 11.31 13.57
C ALA A 378 -1.14 10.02 12.85
N MET A 379 -2.44 9.89 12.52
CA MET A 379 -2.93 8.77 11.71
C MET A 379 -2.56 8.97 10.23
N PHE A 380 -1.87 8.02 9.62
CA PHE A 380 -1.46 8.10 8.22
C PHE A 380 -2.59 7.72 7.26
N THR A 381 -2.85 8.58 6.26
CA THR A 381 -3.81 8.30 5.19
C THR A 381 -3.13 7.47 4.10
N GLU A 382 -3.35 6.15 4.10
CA GLU A 382 -2.74 5.25 3.12
C GLU A 382 -3.45 5.26 1.74
N ASP A 383 -4.65 5.85 1.67
CA ASP A 383 -5.49 5.99 0.48
C ASP A 383 -5.96 7.43 0.31
N LEU A 384 -5.47 8.12 -0.73
CA LEU A 384 -5.83 9.52 -1.00
C LEU A 384 -7.33 9.71 -1.28
N ALA A 385 -8.05 8.66 -1.71
CA ALA A 385 -9.49 8.73 -1.88
C ALA A 385 -10.24 8.86 -0.53
N ALA A 386 -9.54 8.74 0.60
CA ALA A 386 -10.07 8.99 1.92
C ALA A 386 -9.81 10.42 2.43
N LEU A 387 -9.11 11.27 1.68
CA LEU A 387 -8.87 12.65 2.09
C LEU A 387 -10.20 13.41 2.22
N GLU A 388 -10.30 14.21 3.29
CA GLU A 388 -11.49 15.01 3.55
C GLU A 388 -11.65 16.16 2.53
N VAL A 389 -10.52 16.74 2.11
CA VAL A 389 -10.45 17.82 1.13
C VAL A 389 -9.74 17.31 -0.10
N LEU A 390 -10.49 17.07 -1.16
CA LEU A 390 -9.98 16.63 -2.46
C LEU A 390 -9.66 17.84 -3.34
N THR A 391 -8.64 18.61 -2.94
CA THR A 391 -8.04 19.66 -3.79
C THR A 391 -6.69 19.19 -4.32
N GLU A 392 -6.25 19.79 -5.42
CA GLU A 392 -4.93 19.49 -6.00
C GLU A 392 -3.82 19.76 -4.98
N ASP A 393 -3.86 20.92 -4.30
CA ASP A 393 -2.88 21.30 -3.28
C ASP A 393 -2.84 20.28 -2.13
N ALA A 394 -3.98 19.87 -1.58
CA ALA A 394 -4.02 18.91 -0.47
C ALA A 394 -3.47 17.52 -0.86
N ILE A 395 -3.73 17.08 -2.09
CA ILE A 395 -3.18 15.83 -2.61
C ILE A 395 -1.66 15.94 -2.79
N LEU A 396 -1.18 17.06 -3.34
CA LEU A 396 0.24 17.30 -3.55
C LEU A 396 1.01 17.40 -2.23
N ASP A 397 0.45 18.09 -1.23
CA ASP A 397 1.03 18.21 0.10
C ASP A 397 1.17 16.84 0.78
N GLU A 398 0.12 16.02 0.77
CA GLU A 398 0.16 14.66 1.33
C GLU A 398 1.18 13.77 0.60
N LEU A 399 1.22 13.83 -0.74
CA LEU A 399 2.21 13.08 -1.52
C LEU A 399 3.65 13.53 -1.23
N GLN A 400 3.85 14.83 -1.03
CA GLN A 400 5.15 15.41 -0.70
C GLN A 400 5.60 14.98 0.70
N ASP A 401 4.71 14.98 1.69
CA ASP A 401 5.02 14.54 3.05
C ASP A 401 5.34 13.04 3.10
N ARG A 402 4.57 12.21 2.38
CA ARG A 402 4.86 10.78 2.23
C ARG A 402 6.21 10.54 1.57
N LEU A 403 6.54 11.32 0.54
CA LEU A 403 7.84 11.23 -0.13
C LEU A 403 9.00 11.57 0.81
N GLN A 404 8.85 12.62 1.64
CA GLN A 404 9.86 13.00 2.65
C GLN A 404 10.09 11.91 3.70
N GLN A 405 9.05 11.13 4.01
CA GLN A 405 9.12 10.00 4.94
C GLN A 405 9.62 8.70 4.29
N GLY A 406 9.90 8.70 2.98
CA GLY A 406 10.35 7.52 2.25
C GLY A 406 9.24 6.55 1.84
N HIS A 407 7.99 7.03 1.80
CA HIS A 407 6.83 6.26 1.33
C HIS A 407 6.51 6.60 -0.13
N PHE A 408 6.88 5.69 -1.04
CA PHE A 408 6.74 5.90 -2.50
C PHE A 408 5.45 5.36 -3.10
N HIS A 409 4.72 4.57 -2.32
CA HIS A 409 3.49 3.89 -2.73
C HIS A 409 2.31 4.47 -1.95
N THR A 410 1.25 4.81 -2.67
CA THR A 410 0.04 5.41 -2.10
C THR A 410 -1.17 4.91 -2.86
N PHE A 411 -2.22 4.48 -2.17
CA PHE A 411 -3.46 4.13 -2.85
C PHE A 411 -4.27 5.38 -3.23
N VAL A 412 -5.07 5.26 -4.29
CA VAL A 412 -6.07 6.23 -4.73
C VAL A 412 -7.29 5.44 -5.19
N GLY A 413 -8.20 5.10 -4.28
CA GLY A 413 -9.28 4.16 -4.58
C GLY A 413 -8.66 2.84 -5.04
N ASP A 414 -9.05 2.28 -6.18
CA ASP A 414 -8.50 1.00 -6.69
C ASP A 414 -7.15 1.13 -7.41
N VAL A 415 -6.63 2.35 -7.52
CA VAL A 415 -5.36 2.64 -8.18
C VAL A 415 -4.22 2.68 -7.15
N LEU A 416 -3.07 2.11 -7.49
CA LEU A 416 -1.83 2.31 -6.75
C LEU A 416 -0.97 3.35 -7.46
N LEU A 417 -0.79 4.52 -6.84
CA LEU A 417 0.14 5.54 -7.28
C LEU A 417 1.56 5.21 -6.78
N ILE A 418 2.53 5.33 -7.68
CA ILE A 418 3.94 5.04 -7.38
C ILE A 418 4.79 6.22 -7.82
N LEU A 419 5.37 6.93 -6.84
CA LEU A 419 6.33 8.00 -7.07
C LEU A 419 7.74 7.40 -7.10
N ASN A 420 8.27 7.17 -8.29
CA ASN A 420 9.58 6.53 -8.47
C ASN A 420 10.72 7.40 -7.86
N PRO A 421 11.41 6.94 -6.80
CA PRO A 421 12.49 7.71 -6.18
C PRO A 421 13.77 7.78 -7.02
N ASN A 422 13.86 7.00 -8.11
CA ASN A 422 15.08 6.81 -8.90
C ASN A 422 16.28 6.24 -8.09
N GLU A 423 16.00 5.65 -6.93
CA GLU A 423 16.96 5.00 -6.05
C GLU A 423 16.55 3.54 -5.77
N ARG A 424 17.47 2.75 -5.22
CA ARG A 424 17.19 1.35 -4.85
C ARG A 424 16.76 1.29 -3.39
N TYR A 425 15.56 0.79 -3.17
CA TYR A 425 15.02 0.50 -1.84
C TYR A 425 14.83 -1.01 -1.68
N ASP A 426 15.05 -1.49 -0.46
CA ASP A 426 14.92 -2.89 -0.09
C ASP A 426 13.49 -3.20 0.38
N ILE A 427 12.53 -3.09 -0.54
CA ILE A 427 11.09 -3.31 -0.29
C ILE A 427 10.50 -4.44 -1.17
N TYR A 428 11.38 -5.19 -1.82
CA TYR A 428 11.04 -6.29 -2.73
C TYR A 428 11.73 -7.59 -2.32
N GLY A 429 12.13 -7.70 -1.06
CA GLY A 429 12.85 -8.85 -0.52
C GLY A 429 11.94 -10.06 -0.25
N ALA A 430 12.55 -11.18 0.16
CA ALA A 430 11.81 -12.39 0.52
C ALA A 430 10.84 -12.17 1.69
N GLN A 431 11.20 -11.29 2.64
CA GLN A 431 10.35 -10.92 3.76
C GLN A 431 9.09 -10.18 3.29
N ASP A 432 9.22 -9.32 2.28
CA ASP A 432 8.09 -8.59 1.71
C ASP A 432 7.13 -9.52 0.98
N HIS A 433 7.64 -10.53 0.27
CA HIS A 433 6.77 -11.56 -0.31
C HIS A 433 5.89 -12.23 0.75
N THR A 434 6.47 -12.67 1.86
CA THR A 434 5.71 -13.27 2.97
C THR A 434 4.79 -12.28 3.65
N LYS A 435 5.20 -11.01 3.79
CA LYS A 435 4.41 -9.94 4.40
C LYS A 435 3.08 -9.74 3.67
N TYR A 436 3.09 -9.75 2.34
CA TYR A 436 1.91 -9.48 1.51
C TYR A 436 1.12 -10.74 1.11
N GLN A 437 1.65 -11.93 1.36
CA GLN A 437 1.05 -13.20 0.94
C GLN A 437 -0.34 -13.46 1.54
N CYS A 438 -1.34 -13.62 0.68
CA CYS A 438 -2.73 -13.92 1.03
C CYS A 438 -3.28 -12.94 2.08
N LYS A 439 -2.92 -11.67 1.92
CA LYS A 439 -3.31 -10.59 2.82
C LYS A 439 -4.34 -9.70 2.13
N SER A 440 -5.29 -9.19 2.90
CA SER A 440 -6.18 -8.16 2.39
C SER A 440 -5.35 -6.93 2.01
N ARG A 441 -5.85 -6.15 1.06
CA ARG A 441 -5.27 -4.83 0.74
C ARG A 441 -5.11 -3.96 1.98
N SER A 442 -6.05 -4.08 2.92
CA SER A 442 -6.03 -3.35 4.17
C SER A 442 -5.12 -3.95 5.23
N ASP A 443 -4.36 -5.01 4.95
CA ASP A 443 -3.51 -5.70 5.95
C ASP A 443 -2.11 -5.10 6.05
N ASN A 444 -1.65 -4.43 4.99
CA ASN A 444 -0.30 -3.91 4.86
C ASN A 444 -0.29 -2.54 4.17
N ALA A 445 0.80 -1.79 4.35
CA ALA A 445 1.02 -0.52 3.66
C ALA A 445 0.92 -0.66 2.13
N PRO A 446 0.54 0.41 1.40
CA PRO A 446 0.41 0.38 -0.05
C PRO A 446 1.66 -0.17 -0.73
N HIS A 447 1.48 -1.14 -1.62
CA HIS A 447 2.61 -1.79 -2.31
C HIS A 447 2.16 -2.52 -3.57
N VAL A 448 3.09 -2.71 -4.51
CA VAL A 448 2.85 -3.46 -5.76
C VAL A 448 2.42 -4.91 -5.47
N TYR A 449 2.98 -5.51 -4.41
CA TYR A 449 2.64 -6.87 -4.00
C TYR A 449 1.20 -6.97 -3.50
N SER A 450 0.67 -5.94 -2.83
CA SER A 450 -0.73 -5.93 -2.44
C SER A 450 -1.67 -5.99 -3.64
N VAL A 451 -1.39 -5.24 -4.71
CA VAL A 451 -2.21 -5.25 -5.93
C VAL A 451 -2.12 -6.61 -6.63
N ALA A 452 -0.92 -7.18 -6.72
CA ALA A 452 -0.69 -8.50 -7.30
C ALA A 452 -1.38 -9.62 -6.50
N ASP A 453 -1.32 -9.56 -5.17
CA ASP A 453 -1.93 -10.54 -4.28
C ASP A 453 -3.46 -10.49 -4.33
N SER A 454 -4.05 -9.29 -4.29
CA SER A 454 -5.50 -9.12 -4.49
C SER A 454 -5.97 -9.67 -5.83
N ALA A 455 -5.29 -9.32 -6.93
CA ALA A 455 -5.62 -9.87 -8.24
C ALA A 455 -5.49 -11.40 -8.29
N TYR A 456 -4.48 -11.97 -7.63
CA TYR A 456 -4.30 -13.42 -7.54
C TYR A 456 -5.44 -14.10 -6.76
N GLN A 457 -5.82 -13.54 -5.61
CA GLN A 457 -6.95 -14.03 -4.82
C GLN A 457 -8.27 -13.95 -5.60
N ASP A 458 -8.51 -12.85 -6.31
CA ASP A 458 -9.71 -12.65 -7.13
C ASP A 458 -9.81 -13.66 -8.28
N VAL A 459 -8.69 -13.98 -8.94
CA VAL A 459 -8.64 -15.06 -9.95
C VAL A 459 -9.09 -16.39 -9.34
N LEU A 460 -8.65 -16.71 -8.12
CA LEU A 460 -8.96 -17.99 -7.48
C LEU A 460 -10.37 -18.05 -6.89
N HIS A 461 -10.87 -16.94 -6.38
CA HIS A 461 -12.17 -16.88 -5.73
C HIS A 461 -13.32 -16.76 -6.75
N ASN A 462 -13.13 -15.92 -7.77
CA ASN A 462 -14.19 -15.60 -8.73
C ASN A 462 -14.06 -16.39 -10.04
N GLU A 463 -12.95 -17.11 -10.25
CA GLU A 463 -12.64 -17.83 -11.50
C GLU A 463 -12.61 -16.92 -12.75
N GLU A 464 -12.40 -15.61 -12.56
CA GLU A 464 -12.35 -14.61 -13.63
C GLU A 464 -10.94 -14.07 -13.87
N PRO A 465 -10.53 -13.86 -15.15
CA PRO A 465 -9.23 -13.25 -15.46
C PRO A 465 -9.11 -11.82 -14.93
N GLN A 466 -8.01 -11.55 -14.21
CA GLN A 466 -7.70 -10.22 -13.70
C GLN A 466 -6.66 -9.50 -14.56
N HIS A 467 -6.74 -8.18 -14.64
CA HIS A 467 -5.89 -7.35 -15.48
C HIS A 467 -5.19 -6.25 -14.68
N ILE A 468 -3.86 -6.27 -14.65
CA ILE A 468 -3.04 -5.22 -14.00
C ILE A 468 -2.41 -4.34 -15.08
N LEU A 469 -2.81 -3.06 -15.13
CA LEU A 469 -2.30 -2.09 -16.09
C LEU A 469 -1.23 -1.20 -15.46
N PHE A 470 -0.02 -1.20 -16.02
CA PHE A 470 1.06 -0.29 -15.63
C PHE A 470 1.12 0.91 -16.58
N ALA A 471 0.63 2.06 -16.12
CA ALA A 471 0.62 3.32 -16.87
C ALA A 471 1.65 4.34 -16.34
N GLY A 472 2.00 5.34 -17.17
CA GLY A 472 2.89 6.43 -16.81
C GLY A 472 3.92 6.79 -17.89
N GLU A 473 4.64 7.88 -17.68
CA GLU A 473 5.63 8.41 -18.63
C GLU A 473 6.92 7.57 -18.72
N SER A 474 7.77 7.85 -19.71
CA SER A 474 9.09 7.21 -19.78
C SER A 474 9.87 7.49 -18.49
N ASN A 475 10.56 6.47 -17.97
CA ASN A 475 11.29 6.51 -16.69
C ASN A 475 10.42 6.54 -15.41
N SER A 476 9.09 6.38 -15.51
CA SER A 476 8.21 6.29 -14.33
C SER A 476 8.30 4.96 -13.53
N GLY A 477 9.06 3.97 -14.02
CA GLY A 477 9.23 2.67 -13.33
C GLY A 477 8.27 1.55 -13.75
N LYS A 478 7.42 1.76 -14.78
CA LYS A 478 6.45 0.74 -15.28
C LYS A 478 7.03 -0.67 -15.41
N THR A 479 8.11 -0.82 -16.19
CA THR A 479 8.73 -2.13 -16.46
C THR A 479 9.26 -2.78 -15.18
N THR A 480 9.83 -1.99 -14.27
CA THR A 480 10.34 -2.47 -12.98
C THR A 480 9.20 -2.97 -12.09
N ASN A 481 8.14 -2.17 -11.95
CA ASN A 481 6.96 -2.54 -11.15
C ASN A 481 6.22 -3.76 -11.73
N MET A 482 6.13 -3.85 -13.06
CA MET A 482 5.59 -5.05 -13.74
C MET A 482 6.39 -6.30 -13.39
N LEU A 483 7.74 -6.22 -13.40
CA LEU A 483 8.59 -7.36 -13.05
C LEU A 483 8.42 -7.77 -11.58
N HIS A 484 8.33 -6.82 -10.65
CA HIS A 484 8.06 -7.09 -9.24
C HIS A 484 6.69 -7.73 -9.02
N ALA A 485 5.65 -7.23 -9.69
CA ALA A 485 4.31 -7.83 -9.63
C ALA A 485 4.33 -9.28 -10.12
N ILE A 486 4.98 -9.56 -11.26
CA ILE A 486 5.11 -10.93 -11.79
C ILE A 486 5.91 -11.82 -10.85
N GLU A 487 7.00 -11.31 -10.25
CA GLU A 487 7.80 -12.06 -9.28
C GLU A 487 6.97 -12.46 -8.05
N HIS A 488 6.11 -11.56 -7.56
CA HIS A 488 5.20 -11.86 -6.45
C HIS A 488 4.09 -12.84 -6.87
N LEU A 489 3.47 -12.64 -8.03
CA LEU A 489 2.50 -13.57 -8.60
C LEU A 489 3.06 -14.99 -8.75
N MET A 490 4.33 -15.12 -9.13
CA MET A 490 5.00 -16.41 -9.20
C MET A 490 5.34 -16.97 -7.83
N PHE A 491 5.67 -16.12 -6.84
CA PHE A 491 5.85 -16.52 -5.45
C PHE A 491 4.56 -17.12 -4.86
N LEU A 492 3.40 -16.47 -5.08
CA LEU A 492 2.10 -16.96 -4.61
C LEU A 492 1.73 -18.31 -5.25
N GLY A 493 2.07 -18.49 -6.53
CA GLY A 493 1.84 -19.74 -7.26
C GLY A 493 2.88 -20.85 -7.04
N LYS A 494 3.83 -20.72 -6.09
CA LYS A 494 4.85 -21.75 -5.83
C LYS A 494 4.27 -22.98 -5.13
N ALA A 495 4.61 -24.17 -5.63
CA ALA A 495 4.33 -25.44 -4.94
C ALA A 495 5.33 -25.71 -3.80
N SER A 496 4.86 -26.29 -2.70
CA SER A 496 5.66 -26.65 -1.51
C SER A 496 6.69 -27.77 -1.72
N THR A 497 6.67 -28.43 -2.89
CA THR A 497 7.61 -29.50 -3.24
C THR A 497 8.68 -28.98 -4.21
N ARG A 498 9.94 -29.37 -3.96
CA ARG A 498 11.10 -29.26 -4.85
C ARG A 498 10.80 -29.90 -6.22
N SER A 499 10.02 -29.22 -7.06
CA SER A 499 9.85 -29.52 -8.48
C SER A 499 11.12 -29.08 -9.21
N LEU A 500 11.62 -29.93 -10.11
CA LEU A 500 12.88 -29.74 -10.84
C LEU A 500 12.91 -28.53 -11.80
N GLN A 501 11.81 -27.80 -11.97
CA GLN A 501 11.79 -26.57 -12.78
C GLN A 501 10.91 -25.51 -12.11
N ASP A 502 11.53 -24.46 -11.56
CA ASP A 502 10.83 -23.28 -11.06
C ASP A 502 10.24 -22.50 -12.26
N THR A 503 8.96 -22.71 -12.56
CA THR A 503 8.22 -22.02 -13.62
C THR A 503 8.35 -20.50 -13.50
N GLY A 504 8.36 -19.97 -12.27
CA GLY A 504 8.54 -18.55 -12.00
C GLY A 504 9.93 -18.07 -12.39
N ALA A 505 10.97 -18.81 -12.03
CA ALA A 505 12.33 -18.50 -12.47
C ALA A 505 12.47 -18.54 -14.00
N ARG A 506 11.88 -19.53 -14.67
CA ARG A 506 11.87 -19.62 -16.15
C ARG A 506 11.15 -18.42 -16.77
N LEU A 507 10.00 -18.02 -16.24
CA LEU A 507 9.25 -16.83 -16.68
C LEU A 507 10.09 -15.56 -16.58
N MET A 508 10.73 -15.32 -15.43
CA MET A 508 11.57 -14.14 -15.23
C MET A 508 12.78 -14.13 -16.17
N LYS A 509 13.32 -15.29 -16.52
CA LYS A 509 14.40 -15.44 -17.50
C LYS A 509 13.93 -15.13 -18.93
N ALA A 510 12.71 -15.57 -19.30
CA ALA A 510 12.10 -15.24 -20.59
C ALA A 510 11.88 -13.74 -20.75
N LEU A 511 11.30 -13.08 -19.74
CA LEU A 511 11.11 -11.62 -19.75
C LEU A 511 12.43 -10.86 -19.88
N LYS A 512 13.50 -11.33 -19.24
CA LYS A 512 14.84 -10.75 -19.41
C LYS A 512 15.33 -10.84 -20.85
N VAL A 513 15.12 -11.97 -21.52
CA VAL A 513 15.48 -12.12 -22.95
C VAL A 513 14.62 -11.21 -23.83
N ILE A 514 13.30 -11.19 -23.65
CA ILE A 514 12.39 -10.31 -24.40
C ILE A 514 12.85 -8.85 -24.28
N HIS A 515 13.15 -8.39 -23.06
CA HIS A 515 13.65 -7.04 -22.83
C HIS A 515 15.00 -6.74 -23.51
N VAL A 516 15.88 -7.72 -23.72
CA VAL A 516 17.12 -7.48 -24.48
C VAL A 516 16.83 -7.13 -25.95
N PHE A 517 15.79 -7.74 -26.53
CA PHE A 517 15.37 -7.50 -27.91
C PHE A 517 14.40 -6.32 -28.05
N SER A 518 13.70 -5.92 -26.99
CA SER A 518 12.70 -4.83 -27.05
C SER A 518 13.16 -3.52 -26.41
N ASN A 519 14.18 -3.54 -25.55
CA ASN A 519 14.67 -2.33 -24.90
C ASN A 519 15.79 -1.65 -25.70
N ALA A 520 15.82 -0.33 -25.62
CA ALA A 520 16.86 0.51 -26.17
C ALA A 520 17.14 1.71 -25.25
N ALA A 521 18.36 2.23 -25.30
CA ALA A 521 18.71 3.45 -24.56
C ALA A 521 18.23 4.70 -25.31
N THR A 522 17.65 5.63 -24.56
CA THR A 522 17.15 6.93 -25.01
C THR A 522 17.77 8.03 -24.16
N PRO A 523 17.70 9.32 -24.57
CA PRO A 523 18.22 10.43 -23.76
C PRO A 523 17.74 10.46 -22.31
N LEU A 524 16.48 10.06 -22.09
CA LEU A 524 15.78 10.10 -20.79
C LEU A 524 15.86 8.78 -20.00
N ASN A 525 15.85 7.64 -20.69
CA ASN A 525 15.80 6.32 -20.07
C ASN A 525 16.82 5.37 -20.73
N PRO A 526 17.83 4.88 -19.98
CA PRO A 526 18.87 4.00 -20.51
C PRO A 526 18.37 2.58 -20.86
N ASN A 527 17.19 2.17 -20.38
CA ASN A 527 16.58 0.87 -20.63
C ASN A 527 15.09 1.04 -21.00
N SER A 528 14.79 1.92 -21.96
CA SER A 528 13.42 2.15 -22.40
C SER A 528 12.88 0.94 -23.15
N THR A 529 11.76 0.38 -22.69
CA THR A 529 10.96 -0.59 -23.44
C THR A 529 10.35 0.10 -24.66
N ARG A 530 10.59 -0.42 -25.87
CA ARG A 530 10.18 0.19 -27.16
C ARG A 530 9.07 -0.60 -27.86
N CYS A 531 8.19 -1.16 -27.06
CA CYS A 531 6.99 -1.89 -27.46
C CYS A 531 5.98 -1.85 -26.31
N VAL A 532 4.74 -2.26 -26.60
CA VAL A 532 3.77 -2.65 -25.56
C VAL A 532 3.95 -4.15 -25.32
N LEU A 533 4.24 -4.54 -24.08
CA LEU A 533 4.40 -5.94 -23.68
C LEU A 533 3.25 -6.33 -22.76
N GLN A 534 2.50 -7.34 -23.16
CA GLN A 534 1.48 -7.98 -22.33
C GLN A 534 1.95 -9.36 -21.93
N THR A 535 1.91 -9.66 -20.63
CA THR A 535 2.24 -10.98 -20.09
C THR A 535 1.01 -11.50 -19.35
N GLN A 536 0.48 -12.64 -19.75
CA GLN A 536 -0.56 -13.35 -19.01
C GLN A 536 0.09 -14.50 -18.26
N THR A 537 0.00 -14.49 -16.93
CA THR A 537 0.34 -15.64 -16.09
C THR A 537 -0.87 -16.57 -15.99
N THR A 538 -0.65 -17.87 -15.92
CA THR A 538 -1.72 -18.86 -15.80
C THR A 538 -1.51 -19.73 -14.57
N TYR A 539 -2.63 -20.15 -13.97
CA TYR A 539 -2.66 -20.94 -12.74
C TYR A 539 -3.57 -22.16 -12.94
N GLY A 540 -3.24 -23.27 -12.30
CA GLY A 540 -4.14 -24.42 -12.21
C GLY A 540 -5.20 -24.22 -11.12
N SER A 541 -6.17 -25.13 -11.04
CA SER A 541 -7.25 -25.09 -10.02
C SER A 541 -6.76 -25.09 -8.57
N SER A 542 -5.54 -25.55 -8.32
CA SER A 542 -4.89 -25.51 -7.00
C SER A 542 -4.16 -24.19 -6.69
N GLY A 543 -4.27 -23.18 -7.56
CA GLY A 543 -3.53 -21.91 -7.48
C GLY A 543 -2.08 -21.98 -7.92
N LYS A 544 -1.56 -23.16 -8.25
CA LYS A 544 -0.17 -23.32 -8.71
C LYS A 544 0.04 -22.67 -10.07
N ALA A 545 1.15 -21.95 -10.24
CA ALA A 545 1.53 -21.35 -11.51
C ALA A 545 1.77 -22.45 -12.58
N SER A 546 0.97 -22.42 -13.65
CA SER A 546 1.01 -23.40 -14.74
C SER A 546 1.78 -22.90 -15.96
N GLY A 547 1.96 -21.59 -16.14
CA GLY A 547 2.67 -21.06 -17.30
C GLY A 547 2.48 -19.57 -17.53
N ALA A 548 2.87 -19.12 -18.72
CA ALA A 548 2.69 -17.74 -19.16
C ALA A 548 2.52 -17.64 -20.68
N ILE A 549 1.93 -16.54 -21.13
CA ILE A 549 1.81 -16.15 -22.54
C ILE A 549 2.29 -14.71 -22.69
N PHE A 550 3.05 -14.45 -23.75
CA PHE A 550 3.57 -13.13 -24.08
C PHE A 550 2.95 -12.62 -25.37
N TRP A 551 2.54 -11.36 -25.38
CA TRP A 551 2.24 -10.61 -26.59
C TRP A 551 3.07 -9.35 -26.65
N LEU A 552 3.62 -9.09 -27.83
CA LEU A 552 4.39 -7.89 -28.12
C LEU A 552 3.69 -7.11 -29.23
N TYR A 553 3.31 -5.88 -28.92
CA TYR A 553 2.63 -4.99 -29.86
C TYR A 553 3.48 -3.75 -30.14
N GLN A 554 3.35 -3.21 -31.35
CA GLN A 554 3.93 -1.91 -31.74
C GLN A 554 5.43 -1.81 -31.44
N LEU A 555 6.21 -2.83 -31.81
CA LEU A 555 7.66 -2.74 -31.77
C LEU A 555 8.11 -1.54 -32.62
N GLU A 556 8.92 -0.65 -32.06
CA GLU A 556 9.49 0.50 -32.76
C GLU A 556 10.59 0.06 -33.75
N LYS A 557 10.22 -0.75 -34.75
CA LYS A 557 11.13 -1.40 -35.70
C LYS A 557 12.00 -0.43 -36.50
N TRP A 558 11.51 0.79 -36.76
CA TRP A 558 12.25 1.85 -37.45
C TRP A 558 13.51 2.30 -36.69
N ARG A 559 13.64 1.96 -35.40
CA ARG A 559 14.84 2.19 -34.59
C ARG A 559 16.07 1.43 -35.10
N VAL A 560 15.89 0.34 -35.82
CA VAL A 560 17.01 -0.46 -36.35
C VAL A 560 17.82 0.37 -37.34
N SER A 561 17.16 0.96 -38.34
CA SER A 561 17.78 1.72 -39.42
C SER A 561 17.82 3.24 -39.23
N THR A 562 17.23 3.78 -38.15
CA THR A 562 17.25 5.23 -37.90
C THR A 562 18.65 5.83 -37.96
N ARG A 563 18.74 7.03 -38.56
CA ARG A 563 19.97 7.82 -38.65
C ARG A 563 20.17 8.74 -37.44
N ASP A 564 19.19 8.83 -36.54
CA ASP A 564 19.29 9.63 -35.32
C ASP A 564 20.32 9.04 -34.36
N ARG A 565 21.43 9.78 -34.17
CA ARG A 565 22.54 9.38 -33.29
C ARG A 565 22.26 9.66 -31.82
N ASN A 566 21.22 10.43 -31.50
CA ASN A 566 20.75 10.68 -30.14
C ASN A 566 19.93 9.53 -29.57
N GLN A 567 19.84 8.42 -30.28
CA GLN A 567 19.09 7.24 -29.90
C GLN A 567 19.98 6.01 -30.09
N SER A 568 20.09 5.16 -29.07
CA SER A 568 20.74 3.86 -29.24
C SER A 568 19.86 2.92 -30.05
N ASN A 569 20.49 1.89 -30.62
CA ASN A 569 19.77 0.74 -31.15
C ASN A 569 19.27 -0.16 -30.02
N PHE A 570 18.54 -1.22 -30.36
CA PHE A 570 18.17 -2.24 -29.40
C PHE A 570 19.42 -2.84 -28.74
N HIS A 571 19.33 -3.15 -27.44
CA HIS A 571 20.47 -3.61 -26.64
C HIS A 571 21.16 -4.83 -27.25
N ILE A 572 20.40 -5.72 -27.86
CA ILE A 572 20.90 -6.94 -28.50
C ILE A 572 22.02 -6.69 -29.52
N PHE A 573 21.97 -5.62 -30.32
CA PHE A 573 22.99 -5.34 -31.32
C PHE A 573 24.36 -5.05 -30.67
N TYR A 574 24.35 -4.35 -29.53
CA TYR A 574 25.57 -4.05 -28.79
C TYR A 574 26.08 -5.30 -28.05
N TYR A 575 25.18 -6.07 -27.42
CA TYR A 575 25.56 -7.30 -26.72
C TYR A 575 26.19 -8.31 -27.67
N LEU A 576 25.58 -8.49 -28.85
CA LEU A 576 26.09 -9.39 -29.88
C LEU A 576 27.46 -8.94 -30.37
N TYR A 577 27.58 -7.69 -30.86
CA TYR A 577 28.82 -7.22 -31.45
C TYR A 577 29.97 -7.32 -30.43
N ASP A 578 29.78 -6.77 -29.23
CA ASP A 578 30.83 -6.70 -28.21
C ASP A 578 31.18 -8.10 -27.68
N GLY A 579 30.17 -8.98 -27.55
CA GLY A 579 30.37 -10.38 -27.18
C GLY A 579 31.11 -11.22 -28.24
N LEU A 580 30.89 -10.96 -29.53
CA LEU A 580 31.62 -11.60 -30.63
C LEU A 580 33.05 -11.09 -30.75
N ASP A 581 33.27 -9.79 -30.53
CA ASP A 581 34.59 -9.16 -30.54
C ASP A 581 35.47 -9.74 -29.43
N ALA A 582 34.95 -9.79 -28.20
CA ALA A 582 35.64 -10.39 -27.05
C ALA A 582 35.93 -11.88 -27.25
N ALA A 583 35.08 -12.60 -27.99
CA ALA A 583 35.28 -14.01 -28.33
C ALA A 583 36.19 -14.24 -29.56
N GLY A 584 36.65 -13.19 -30.24
CA GLY A 584 37.44 -13.30 -31.46
C GLY A 584 36.66 -13.86 -32.67
N LYS A 585 35.32 -13.80 -32.62
CA LYS A 585 34.41 -14.43 -33.60
C LYS A 585 33.84 -13.48 -34.65
N LEU A 586 34.13 -12.17 -34.61
CA LEU A 586 33.61 -11.21 -35.60
C LEU A 586 33.81 -11.65 -37.06
N ARG A 587 34.97 -12.23 -37.38
CA ARG A 587 35.30 -12.71 -38.73
C ARG A 587 34.35 -13.81 -39.21
N GLN A 588 33.85 -14.66 -38.31
CA GLN A 588 32.91 -15.74 -38.64
C GLN A 588 31.55 -15.20 -39.09
N TYR A 589 31.23 -13.96 -38.72
CA TYR A 589 29.99 -13.27 -39.07
C TYR A 589 30.21 -12.12 -40.05
N TYR A 590 31.38 -12.07 -40.70
CA TYR A 590 31.77 -11.00 -41.64
C TYR A 590 31.74 -9.57 -41.06
N LEU A 591 31.73 -9.43 -39.73
CA LEU A 591 31.63 -8.13 -39.08
C LEU A 591 33.00 -7.42 -39.01
N PRO A 592 33.06 -6.11 -39.32
CA PRO A 592 34.28 -5.31 -39.19
C PRO A 592 34.68 -5.14 -37.73
N THR A 593 35.97 -4.94 -37.47
CA THR A 593 36.46 -4.52 -36.14
C THR A 593 36.24 -3.03 -35.89
N GLY A 594 36.25 -2.60 -34.62
CA GLY A 594 36.25 -1.18 -34.25
C GLY A 594 34.88 -0.52 -34.04
N ARG A 595 33.77 -1.27 -34.04
CA ARG A 595 32.40 -0.79 -33.69
C ARG A 595 31.85 0.33 -34.58
N ARG A 596 32.44 0.56 -35.76
CA ARG A 596 32.13 1.69 -36.66
C ARG A 596 30.95 1.44 -37.61
N MET A 597 30.02 0.57 -37.22
CA MET A 597 28.88 0.23 -38.07
C MET A 597 27.78 1.29 -37.94
N ARG A 598 27.17 1.67 -39.07
CA ARG A 598 26.08 2.64 -39.19
C ARG A 598 24.95 2.34 -38.22
N TYR A 599 24.52 1.09 -38.10
CA TYR A 599 23.42 0.71 -37.22
C TYR A 599 23.82 0.57 -35.74
N LEU A 600 25.10 0.51 -35.39
CA LEU A 600 25.56 0.66 -34.00
C LEU A 600 25.57 2.13 -33.56
N ARG A 601 25.68 3.04 -34.54
CA ARG A 601 25.60 4.50 -34.41
C ARG A 601 26.74 5.17 -33.64
N ILE A 602 27.79 4.46 -33.25
CA ILE A 602 28.90 4.95 -32.42
C ILE A 602 29.74 6.01 -33.17
N SER A 603 30.03 7.15 -32.53
CA SER A 603 30.82 8.26 -33.10
C SER A 603 32.22 8.39 -32.48
N GLU A 604 33.19 8.91 -33.23
CA GLU A 604 34.56 9.19 -32.76
C GLU A 604 34.65 10.39 -31.79
N LYS A 605 33.72 11.35 -31.87
CA LYS A 605 33.73 12.57 -31.04
C LYS A 605 32.86 12.35 -29.81
N GLY A 606 33.49 12.11 -28.65
CA GLY A 606 32.87 11.81 -27.36
C GLY A 606 32.03 12.92 -26.70
N ASN A 607 31.27 13.69 -27.48
CA ASN A 607 30.39 14.77 -26.98
C ASN A 607 29.04 14.26 -26.43
N GLU A 608 28.86 12.94 -26.28
CA GLU A 608 27.63 12.34 -25.76
C GLU A 608 27.59 12.37 -24.23
N ARG A 609 26.45 12.75 -23.64
CA ARG A 609 26.25 12.66 -22.18
C ARG A 609 26.35 11.19 -21.75
N LYS A 610 27.42 10.82 -21.05
CA LYS A 610 27.77 9.43 -20.65
C LYS A 610 26.62 8.62 -20.02
N ARG A 611 25.68 9.27 -19.31
CA ARG A 611 24.54 8.59 -18.65
C ARG A 611 23.46 8.08 -19.62
N SER A 612 23.20 8.80 -20.73
CA SER A 612 22.06 8.53 -21.63
C SER A 612 22.27 7.34 -22.57
N PHE A 613 23.52 6.93 -22.80
CA PHE A 613 23.86 5.88 -23.76
C PHE A 613 24.71 4.77 -23.15
N LYS A 614 24.49 4.48 -21.85
CA LYS A 614 25.31 3.54 -21.09
C LYS A 614 25.55 2.23 -21.84
N VAL A 615 24.50 1.55 -22.33
CA VAL A 615 24.63 0.30 -23.09
C VAL A 615 25.49 0.46 -24.35
N ARG A 616 25.26 1.50 -25.15
CA ARG A 616 26.05 1.75 -26.37
C ARG A 616 27.53 1.99 -26.06
N ASN A 617 27.81 2.64 -24.93
CA ASN A 617 29.16 3.08 -24.54
C ASN A 617 29.81 2.18 -23.46
N ASP A 618 29.30 0.96 -23.22
CA ASP A 618 29.76 0.02 -22.19
C ASP A 618 30.09 -1.37 -22.78
N PRO A 619 31.14 -1.49 -23.61
CA PRO A 619 31.48 -2.76 -24.26
C PRO A 619 31.78 -3.88 -23.26
N ASP A 620 32.52 -3.62 -22.17
CA ASP A 620 32.83 -4.64 -21.16
C ASP A 620 31.57 -5.17 -20.48
N GLY A 621 30.65 -4.27 -20.08
CA GLY A 621 29.38 -4.67 -19.51
C GLY A 621 28.49 -5.41 -20.51
N ASN A 622 28.57 -5.07 -21.79
CA ASN A 622 27.82 -5.77 -22.85
C ASN A 622 28.29 -7.21 -23.04
N VAL A 623 29.59 -7.49 -22.91
CA VAL A 623 30.14 -8.86 -22.93
C VAL A 623 29.52 -9.70 -21.82
N THR A 624 29.47 -9.17 -20.59
CA THR A 624 28.83 -9.86 -19.46
C THR A 624 27.34 -10.08 -19.71
N ARG A 625 26.61 -9.06 -20.19
CA ARG A 625 25.17 -9.15 -20.47
C ARG A 625 24.86 -10.13 -21.60
N PHE A 626 25.72 -10.22 -22.61
CA PHE A 626 25.61 -11.21 -23.68
C PHE A 626 25.78 -12.65 -23.13
N GLY A 627 26.74 -12.85 -22.23
CA GLY A 627 26.90 -14.13 -21.51
C GLY A 627 25.66 -14.53 -20.72
N VAL A 628 25.12 -13.61 -19.91
CA VAL A 628 23.89 -13.85 -19.13
C VAL A 628 22.69 -14.14 -20.02
N MET A 629 22.55 -13.44 -21.14
CA MET A 629 21.46 -13.68 -22.09
C MET A 629 21.58 -15.07 -22.74
N LYS A 630 22.77 -15.51 -23.15
CA LYS A 630 22.98 -16.88 -23.67
C LYS A 630 22.61 -17.94 -22.64
N GLU A 631 22.98 -17.73 -21.38
CA GLU A 631 22.58 -18.63 -20.29
C GLU A 631 21.05 -18.65 -20.10
N ASN A 632 20.38 -17.50 -20.19
CA ASN A 632 18.93 -17.46 -20.12
C ASN A 632 18.26 -18.19 -21.30
N LEU A 633 18.80 -18.07 -22.53
CA LEU A 633 18.34 -18.84 -23.70
C LEU A 633 18.53 -20.34 -23.51
N LYS A 634 19.64 -20.75 -22.88
CA LYS A 634 19.91 -22.14 -22.53
C LYS A 634 18.91 -22.70 -21.52
N ILE A 635 18.60 -21.96 -20.46
CA ILE A 635 17.58 -22.32 -19.45
C ILE A 635 16.18 -22.46 -20.09
N MET A 636 15.90 -21.71 -21.17
CA MET A 636 14.67 -21.83 -21.95
C MET A 636 14.72 -22.91 -23.03
N GLU A 637 15.80 -23.70 -23.11
CA GLU A 637 16.01 -24.74 -24.12
C GLU A 637 15.97 -24.18 -25.56
N MET A 638 16.60 -23.02 -25.76
CA MET A 638 16.69 -22.32 -27.04
C MET A 638 18.14 -22.19 -27.53
N GLU A 639 19.07 -22.99 -27.00
CA GLU A 639 20.50 -22.93 -27.34
C GLU A 639 20.74 -23.23 -28.83
N GLU A 640 19.98 -24.16 -29.41
CA GLU A 640 20.09 -24.55 -30.83
C GLU A 640 19.83 -23.40 -31.82
N TYR A 641 19.02 -22.41 -31.42
CA TYR A 641 18.68 -21.28 -32.27
C TYR A 641 19.65 -20.11 -32.16
N CYS A 642 20.58 -20.15 -31.19
CA CYS A 642 21.50 -19.02 -30.94
C CYS A 642 22.27 -18.63 -32.20
N GLU A 643 22.83 -19.62 -32.90
CA GLU A 643 23.65 -19.37 -34.09
C GLU A 643 22.85 -18.66 -35.19
N THR A 644 21.64 -19.11 -35.46
CA THR A 644 20.73 -18.49 -36.44
C THR A 644 20.40 -17.05 -36.04
N MET A 645 20.12 -16.80 -34.76
CA MET A 645 19.86 -15.43 -34.28
C MET A 645 21.08 -14.52 -34.47
N TRP A 646 22.29 -15.01 -34.17
CA TRP A 646 23.53 -14.25 -34.36
C TRP A 646 23.79 -13.93 -35.83
N LYS A 647 23.59 -14.90 -36.73
CA LYS A 647 23.69 -14.69 -38.18
C LYS A 647 22.70 -13.63 -38.67
N ILE A 648 21.43 -13.70 -38.26
CA ILE A 648 20.39 -12.72 -38.66
C ILE A 648 20.75 -11.31 -38.16
N LEU A 649 21.15 -11.17 -36.91
CA LEU A 649 21.51 -9.89 -36.32
C LEU A 649 22.78 -9.30 -36.96
N ALA A 650 23.78 -10.14 -37.26
CA ALA A 650 24.98 -9.73 -38.00
C ALA A 650 24.64 -9.29 -39.43
N ALA A 651 23.75 -10.02 -40.12
CA ALA A 651 23.25 -9.66 -41.44
C ALA A 651 22.54 -8.30 -41.43
N ILE A 652 21.74 -8.00 -40.39
CA ILE A 652 21.11 -6.68 -40.21
C ILE A 652 22.18 -5.58 -40.05
N LEU A 653 23.23 -5.81 -39.24
CA LEU A 653 24.30 -4.82 -39.09
C LEU A 653 25.03 -4.57 -40.41
N LEU A 654 25.32 -5.62 -41.19
CA LEU A 654 25.98 -5.54 -42.49
C LEU A 654 25.11 -4.89 -43.57
N LEU A 655 23.79 -5.13 -43.55
CA LEU A 655 22.84 -4.41 -44.39
C LEU A 655 23.03 -2.91 -44.25
N GLY A 656 23.24 -2.39 -43.04
CA GLY A 656 23.50 -0.97 -42.80
C GLY A 656 24.73 -0.41 -43.52
N GLU A 657 25.67 -1.25 -43.95
CA GLU A 657 26.88 -0.84 -44.66
C GLU A 657 26.76 -0.82 -46.18
N ILE A 658 25.74 -1.46 -46.76
CA ILE A 658 25.52 -1.43 -48.21
C ILE A 658 25.28 0.02 -48.68
N ARG A 659 25.98 0.42 -49.74
CA ARG A 659 25.89 1.74 -50.38
C ARG A 659 25.41 1.59 -51.83
N PHE A 660 24.73 2.63 -52.31
CA PHE A 660 24.20 2.69 -53.66
C PHE A 660 24.70 3.95 -54.34
N VAL A 661 25.06 3.84 -55.62
CA VAL A 661 25.50 4.92 -56.51
C VAL A 661 24.54 5.03 -57.69
N GLU A 662 24.39 6.22 -58.26
CA GLU A 662 23.53 6.42 -59.43
C GLU A 662 24.28 6.00 -60.69
N ASP A 663 23.63 5.20 -61.54
CA ASP A 663 24.13 4.89 -62.88
C ASP A 663 23.86 6.04 -63.86
N SER A 664 24.31 5.88 -65.11
CA SER A 664 24.13 6.88 -66.17
C SER A 664 22.68 7.26 -66.46
N ASN A 665 21.72 6.45 -66.00
CA ASN A 665 20.29 6.63 -66.21
C ASN A 665 19.59 7.18 -64.95
N GLY A 666 20.34 7.50 -63.90
CA GLY A 666 19.80 7.92 -62.60
C GLY A 666 19.18 6.79 -61.78
N GLU A 667 19.44 5.53 -62.14
CA GLU A 667 18.95 4.36 -61.43
C GLU A 667 20.02 3.82 -60.45
N ALA A 668 19.60 3.13 -59.40
CA ALA A 668 20.49 2.64 -58.35
C ALA A 668 21.38 1.49 -58.84
N GLU A 669 22.68 1.60 -58.62
CA GLU A 669 23.66 0.53 -58.72
C GLU A 669 24.36 0.34 -57.36
N MET A 670 24.88 -0.85 -57.10
CA MET A 670 25.65 -1.07 -55.87
C MET A 670 27.02 -0.42 -55.98
N ASP A 671 27.45 0.25 -54.91
CA ASP A 671 28.77 0.85 -54.85
C ASP A 671 29.84 -0.24 -54.77
N SER A 672 30.60 -0.40 -55.85
CA SER A 672 31.69 -1.39 -55.97
C SER A 672 33.07 -0.81 -55.69
N ASN A 673 33.18 0.49 -55.35
CA ASN A 673 34.47 1.16 -55.16
C ASN A 673 35.17 0.79 -53.83
N GLU A 674 36.46 0.52 -53.95
CA GLU A 674 37.39 0.02 -52.93
C GLU A 674 37.53 0.90 -51.67
N THR A 675 37.10 2.16 -51.70
CA THR A 675 37.20 3.09 -50.56
C THR A 675 36.14 2.85 -49.49
N ALA A 676 35.03 2.18 -49.83
CA ALA A 676 34.06 1.65 -48.86
C ALA A 676 34.60 0.40 -48.12
N ASN A 677 35.65 -0.25 -48.64
CA ASN A 677 36.27 -1.47 -48.10
C ASN A 677 37.35 -1.22 -47.03
N ARG A 678 37.33 -0.07 -46.34
CA ARG A 678 38.15 0.17 -45.11
C ARG A 678 37.75 -0.69 -43.91
N VAL A 679 37.09 -1.83 -44.13
CA VAL A 679 37.01 -2.94 -43.19
C VAL A 679 38.32 -3.70 -43.28
N CYS A 680 39.36 -3.17 -42.61
CA CYS A 680 40.69 -3.75 -42.60
C CYS A 680 40.68 -5.17 -42.00
N PHE A 681 40.68 -6.19 -42.84
CA PHE A 681 41.30 -7.47 -42.51
C PHE A 681 42.82 -7.28 -42.60
N SER A 682 43.45 -6.77 -41.54
CA SER A 682 44.91 -6.84 -41.46
C SER A 682 45.35 -8.28 -41.17
N SER A 683 46.30 -8.72 -41.99
CA SER A 683 47.28 -9.80 -41.77
C SER A 683 46.91 -11.20 -42.30
N SER A 684 47.45 -11.45 -43.50
CA SER A 684 48.24 -12.63 -43.88
C SER A 684 47.54 -13.99 -43.83
N HIS A 685 46.84 -14.36 -44.91
CA HIS A 685 47.06 -15.56 -45.74
C HIS A 685 46.01 -15.59 -46.86
N ASN A 686 46.46 -15.91 -48.07
CA ASN A 686 45.71 -15.91 -49.34
C ASN A 686 44.29 -16.52 -49.25
N ILE A 687 43.28 -15.69 -49.53
CA ILE A 687 42.18 -15.95 -50.47
C ILE A 687 41.68 -14.57 -50.94
N SER A 688 41.70 -14.35 -52.25
CA SER A 688 41.13 -13.19 -52.92
C SER A 688 39.60 -13.21 -52.83
N LEU A 689 39.03 -12.81 -51.70
CA LEU A 689 37.60 -12.49 -51.56
C LEU A 689 37.45 -10.98 -51.71
N ARG A 690 37.07 -10.53 -52.91
CA ARG A 690 36.38 -9.25 -53.09
C ARG A 690 35.03 -9.39 -52.37
N SER A 691 34.99 -9.08 -51.08
CA SER A 691 33.80 -9.27 -50.25
C SER A 691 32.77 -8.19 -50.54
N HIS A 692 31.99 -8.42 -51.59
CA HIS A 692 30.70 -7.78 -51.80
C HIS A 692 29.83 -7.96 -50.55
N LEU A 693 29.56 -6.89 -49.80
CA LEU A 693 28.83 -6.93 -48.51
C LEU A 693 27.47 -7.62 -48.65
N GLU A 694 26.83 -7.44 -49.80
CA GLU A 694 25.58 -8.08 -50.20
C GLU A 694 25.68 -9.61 -50.30
N ILE A 695 26.84 -10.15 -50.69
CA ILE A 695 27.10 -11.61 -50.72
C ILE A 695 27.24 -12.12 -49.30
N SER A 696 27.98 -11.43 -48.44
CA SER A 696 28.11 -11.80 -47.02
C SER A 696 26.75 -11.79 -46.29
N VAL A 697 25.90 -10.81 -46.58
CA VAL A 697 24.53 -10.76 -46.05
C VAL A 697 23.72 -11.96 -46.56
N ALA A 698 23.81 -12.27 -47.86
CA ALA A 698 23.09 -13.41 -48.45
C ALA A 698 23.55 -14.75 -47.87
N GLU A 699 24.85 -14.93 -47.62
CA GLU A 699 25.41 -16.13 -46.98
C GLU A 699 24.92 -16.29 -45.53
N LEU A 700 24.91 -15.21 -44.74
CA LEU A 700 24.40 -15.25 -43.37
C LEU A 700 22.90 -15.56 -43.29
N LEU A 701 22.13 -15.06 -44.26
CA LEU A 701 20.70 -15.32 -44.38
C LEU A 701 20.37 -16.62 -45.12
N GLU A 702 21.39 -17.31 -45.64
CA GLU A 702 21.26 -18.55 -46.42
C GLU A 702 20.31 -18.42 -47.63
N VAL A 703 20.44 -17.30 -48.35
CA VAL A 703 19.68 -16.99 -49.58
C VAL A 703 20.60 -16.87 -50.80
N ASP A 704 20.03 -16.99 -52.00
CA ASP A 704 20.79 -16.83 -53.25
C ASP A 704 21.30 -15.39 -53.40
N ALA A 705 22.63 -15.22 -53.40
CA ALA A 705 23.27 -13.92 -53.44
C ALA A 705 22.89 -13.10 -54.67
N LYS A 706 22.77 -13.72 -55.86
CA LYS A 706 22.42 -12.99 -57.09
C LYS A 706 20.99 -12.44 -57.03
N LYS A 707 20.04 -13.26 -56.57
CA LYS A 707 18.65 -12.85 -56.39
C LYS A 707 18.50 -11.80 -55.29
N PHE A 708 19.25 -11.95 -54.20
CA PHE A 708 19.27 -11.00 -53.11
C PHE A 708 19.78 -9.63 -53.56
N SER A 709 20.93 -9.61 -54.25
CA SER A 709 21.51 -8.39 -54.81
C SER A 709 20.55 -7.73 -55.80
N TRP A 710 19.93 -8.53 -56.65
CA TRP A 710 18.93 -8.05 -57.61
C TRP A 710 17.74 -7.39 -56.90
N ALA A 711 17.21 -7.99 -55.83
CA ALA A 711 16.03 -7.49 -55.10
C ALA A 711 16.28 -6.21 -54.30
N LEU A 712 17.53 -5.86 -53.98
CA LEU A 712 17.85 -4.60 -53.29
C LEU A 712 17.75 -3.37 -54.20
N ILE A 713 17.96 -3.56 -55.51
CA ILE A 713 17.97 -2.46 -56.51
C ILE A 713 16.86 -2.60 -57.54
N ASN A 714 16.08 -3.69 -57.54
CA ASN A 714 14.99 -3.91 -58.49
C ASN A 714 13.70 -4.35 -57.78
N TYR A 715 12.57 -4.00 -58.39
CA TYR A 715 11.24 -4.45 -57.98
C TYR A 715 10.39 -4.83 -59.19
N CYS A 716 9.37 -5.66 -58.95
CA CYS A 716 8.41 -6.07 -59.96
C CYS A 716 7.06 -5.40 -59.72
N LEU A 717 6.49 -4.77 -60.76
CA LEU A 717 5.13 -4.25 -60.75
C LEU A 717 4.24 -5.12 -61.64
N ILE A 718 3.07 -5.51 -61.14
CA ILE A 718 2.05 -6.14 -61.99
C ILE A 718 1.26 -5.02 -62.68
N ARG A 719 1.39 -4.93 -64.01
CA ARG A 719 0.61 -4.01 -64.85
C ARG A 719 -0.17 -4.82 -65.88
N LYS A 720 -1.50 -4.72 -65.85
CA LYS A 720 -2.40 -5.44 -66.77
C LYS A 720 -2.10 -6.95 -66.86
N GLY A 721 -1.78 -7.59 -65.74
CA GLY A 721 -1.46 -9.03 -65.69
C GLY A 721 -0.03 -9.41 -66.07
N ALA A 722 0.82 -8.47 -66.51
CA ALA A 722 2.23 -8.72 -66.81
C ALA A 722 3.15 -8.15 -65.72
N ALA A 723 4.18 -8.91 -65.34
CA ALA A 723 5.21 -8.46 -64.40
C ALA A 723 6.25 -7.60 -65.13
N VAL A 724 6.26 -6.30 -64.84
CA VAL A 724 7.23 -5.33 -65.36
C VAL A 724 8.33 -5.16 -64.32
N ARG A 725 9.58 -5.41 -64.72
CA ARG A 725 10.76 -5.16 -63.90
C ARG A 725 11.11 -3.68 -63.94
N LYS A 726 11.39 -3.10 -62.79
CA LYS A 726 11.88 -1.73 -62.64
C LYS A 726 13.05 -1.70 -61.68
N LYS A 727 13.94 -0.72 -61.88
CA LYS A 727 15.05 -0.44 -61.00
C LYS A 727 14.66 0.68 -60.04
N HIS A 728 15.20 0.63 -58.81
CA HIS A 728 15.02 1.67 -57.81
C HIS A 728 15.86 2.90 -58.15
N SER A 729 15.43 4.08 -57.70
CA SER A 729 16.37 5.21 -57.53
C SER A 729 17.32 4.95 -56.35
N CYS A 730 18.42 5.71 -56.23
CA CYS A 730 19.34 5.53 -55.10
C CYS A 730 18.69 5.75 -53.74
N GLU A 731 17.73 6.67 -53.61
CA GLU A 731 17.03 6.87 -52.34
C GLU A 731 16.04 5.75 -52.07
N GLU A 732 15.28 5.31 -53.09
CA GLU A 732 14.39 4.15 -52.96
C GLU A 732 15.14 2.87 -52.57
N ALA A 733 16.34 2.65 -53.12
CA ALA A 733 17.18 1.49 -52.76
C ALA A 733 17.67 1.57 -51.30
N LYS A 734 18.01 2.78 -50.81
CA LYS A 734 18.35 2.99 -49.38
C LYS A 734 17.14 2.71 -48.49
N GLU A 735 15.96 3.21 -48.86
CA GLU A 735 14.72 2.96 -48.13
C GLU A 735 14.35 1.48 -48.13
N ALA A 736 14.45 0.80 -49.29
CA ALA A 736 14.18 -0.63 -49.42
C ALA A 736 15.10 -1.46 -48.51
N ARG A 737 16.40 -1.16 -48.50
CA ARG A 737 17.38 -1.76 -47.57
C ARG A 737 17.01 -1.54 -46.11
N ASP A 738 16.64 -0.32 -45.74
CA ASP A 738 16.30 0.06 -44.36
C ASP A 738 15.00 -0.62 -43.92
N VAL A 739 13.98 -0.67 -44.78
CA VAL A 739 12.73 -1.41 -44.58
C VAL A 739 12.99 -2.91 -44.43
N LEU A 740 13.86 -3.49 -45.26
CA LEU A 740 14.25 -4.88 -45.15
C LEU A 740 14.90 -5.18 -43.79
N ALA A 741 15.88 -4.37 -43.36
CA ALA A 741 16.54 -4.51 -42.07
C ALA A 741 15.53 -4.42 -40.90
N ASN A 742 14.63 -3.44 -40.93
CA ASN A 742 13.58 -3.27 -39.91
C ASN A 742 12.61 -4.47 -39.88
N THR A 743 12.27 -5.00 -41.06
CA THR A 743 11.32 -6.11 -41.20
C THR A 743 11.92 -7.44 -40.76
N ILE A 744 13.17 -7.73 -41.14
CA ILE A 744 13.89 -8.92 -40.66
C ILE A 744 13.97 -8.90 -39.13
N TYR A 745 14.31 -7.75 -38.53
CA TYR A 745 14.36 -7.62 -37.08
C TYR A 745 12.99 -7.84 -36.42
N GLN A 746 11.93 -7.22 -36.96
CA GLN A 746 10.57 -7.44 -36.46
C GLN A 746 10.19 -8.93 -36.51
N ARG A 747 10.44 -9.60 -37.64
CA ARG A 747 10.13 -11.03 -37.81
C ARG A 747 10.94 -11.92 -36.86
N LEU A 748 12.20 -11.56 -36.59
CA LEU A 748 13.02 -12.25 -35.60
C LEU A 748 12.41 -12.14 -34.19
N VAL A 749 11.96 -10.95 -33.80
CA VAL A 749 11.30 -10.73 -32.51
C VAL A 749 9.96 -11.47 -32.43
N ASP A 750 9.14 -11.41 -33.47
CA ASP A 750 7.87 -12.15 -33.54
C ASP A 750 8.10 -13.66 -33.39
N TRP A 751 9.11 -14.20 -34.11
CA TRP A 751 9.51 -15.60 -34.01
C TRP A 751 10.02 -15.98 -32.62
N LEU A 752 10.81 -15.11 -31.98
CA LEU A 752 11.31 -15.31 -30.62
C LEU A 752 10.15 -15.44 -29.62
N ILE A 753 9.18 -14.52 -29.68
CA ILE A 753 7.99 -14.52 -28.83
C ILE A 753 7.15 -15.78 -29.05
N ASN A 754 6.90 -16.16 -30.30
CA ASN A 754 6.13 -17.36 -30.63
C ASN A 754 6.82 -18.65 -30.15
N THR A 755 8.14 -18.73 -30.30
CA THR A 755 8.93 -19.86 -29.82
C THR A 755 8.89 -19.95 -28.29
N MET A 756 9.01 -18.82 -27.58
CA MET A 756 8.83 -18.79 -26.12
C MET A 756 7.43 -19.25 -25.72
N ASN A 757 6.37 -18.71 -26.33
CA ASN A 757 5.00 -19.13 -26.06
C ASN A 757 4.80 -20.63 -26.24
N HIS A 758 5.38 -21.22 -27.30
CA HIS A 758 5.34 -22.66 -27.51
C HIS A 758 6.03 -23.43 -26.37
N LYS A 759 7.20 -22.98 -25.92
CA LYS A 759 7.92 -23.59 -24.78
C LYS A 759 7.16 -23.49 -23.46
N PHE A 760 6.37 -22.43 -23.24
CA PHE A 760 5.48 -22.30 -22.09
C PHE A 760 4.14 -23.03 -22.25
N THR A 761 3.80 -23.54 -23.45
CA THR A 761 2.54 -24.27 -23.70
C THR A 761 2.55 -25.66 -23.08
N VAL A 762 3.69 -26.38 -23.10
CA VAL A 762 3.81 -27.75 -22.56
C VAL A 762 3.47 -27.81 -21.06
N THR A 763 3.78 -26.76 -20.31
CA THR A 763 3.47 -26.67 -18.88
C THR A 763 1.97 -26.44 -18.61
N ARG A 764 1.21 -25.99 -19.61
CA ARG A 764 -0.24 -25.72 -19.52
C ARG A 764 -1.11 -26.95 -19.81
N THR A 765 -0.59 -27.96 -20.51
CA THR A 765 -1.31 -29.19 -20.89
C THR A 765 -1.05 -30.38 -19.97
N LEU A 766 -0.05 -30.29 -19.08
CA LEU A 766 0.37 -31.36 -18.16
C LEU A 766 -0.24 -31.23 -16.74
N LEU A 767 -1.08 -30.23 -16.52
CA LEU A 767 -1.89 -29.99 -15.32
C LEU A 767 -3.35 -29.81 -15.74
#